data_AF-A0A7X7ME71-F1
#
_entry.id   AF-A0A7X7ME71-F1
#
_cell.length_a   1.000
_cell.length_b   1.000
_cell.length_c   1.000
_cell.angle_alpha   90.00
_cell.angle_beta   90.00
_cell.angle_gamma   90.00
#
_symmetry.space_group_name_H-M   'P 1'
#
loop_
_entity.id
_entity.type
_entity.pdbx_description
1 polymer ?
#
loop_
_entity_poly.entity_id
_entity_poly.type
_entity_poly.pdbx_seq_one_letter_code
_entity_poly.pdbx_strand_id
1 'polypeptide(L)'
;MLSALFQDGRIAWRTPAGKPFGSRGLSGSVVVDGHLVRLDDARPPAGLDAGGEDGSAREYHLPNGLVWRWNLRDGCGCIELDACLVNAGERDVTVGEWNLLHGRSESGGLIDLGPDAEQVRFFKWQPWNMGVERLTSERQQYDSANLCHLFDPRSGLTALMGFVTLDRMQTGHILRYETGRGITEYRATCWFGDYRLKPGAQLRSETLRIGLRADPYEALESWADALYARYQPSFEGVAGVLIAGTPGMAWPEALEERARIAKETLRGFDLNLLYGGPHSLFKHGLPGNWLTFDTFEGDEEGSEARLRRLHAEGFSFKFWFSPFWFFGEAEGTLEENRENLLKDAEGKPIKREFKQGGWEFGRGPFTEKPLTQYFLDGTHPKTRAYLTRVFKTYREMGMRAYMLDFLSILPGAKPYDDTLLPLEAARAMLLSIREAAGPDTHFQTAVASTPSFIGCVQAARVGRDYGESRPVHPMPNWRNAELCLHDRHFANAHSFVQNAAASWFTNRKVFINDLNVLRIDQPIPLELARLSSTLFGLSGDSPVALGDSLGTLSPERLRLIKLCLPRTEGIPVPVDLFDDVAPGGHCHILKKAVATDWDDYLLVAVFNTSPDNHVPVTEIYRTTLDFARLGLDASQPYRVYEFWNEEYLGTFRTAFACSAPPDGCRLYRIAQAREYPWLLATDLHIEQGRAEIESLVWDDAACTLKGVARRPAGETGSLFFLLPRRLRMLNHPEAVTLKEVIDMQTVIRLPLVFRSDTEPFELRFEVLDTPYVSRQGWLPYATESEWLAYVAEHRDPRSTRIIG
;
A
#
# COMPACT_ATOMS: atom_id res chain seq x y z
N MET A 1 -3.92 17.52 27.38
CA MET A 1 -4.35 16.25 26.76
C MET A 1 -5.83 16.35 26.44
N LEU A 2 -6.32 15.62 25.44
CA LEU A 2 -7.76 15.53 25.16
C LEU A 2 -8.38 14.63 26.24
N SER A 3 -9.48 15.06 26.85
CA SER A 3 -10.29 14.22 27.74
C SER A 3 -11.77 14.41 27.40
N ALA A 4 -12.61 13.43 27.70
CA ALA A 4 -14.04 13.52 27.49
C ALA A 4 -14.84 12.95 28.65
N LEU A 5 -16.08 13.43 28.76
CA LEU A 5 -17.04 13.00 29.76
C LEU A 5 -18.45 13.07 29.18
N PHE A 6 -19.34 12.23 29.70
CA PHE A 6 -20.74 12.27 29.30
C PHE A 6 -21.44 13.48 29.94
N GLN A 7 -22.20 14.22 29.13
CA GLN A 7 -23.00 15.36 29.59
C GLN A 7 -24.29 15.40 28.77
N ASP A 8 -25.46 15.33 29.42
CA ASP A 8 -26.78 15.50 28.78
C ASP A 8 -27.02 14.64 27.51
N GLY A 9 -26.71 13.34 27.56
CA GLY A 9 -26.85 12.44 26.40
C GLY A 9 -25.77 12.60 25.31
N ARG A 10 -24.75 13.42 25.56
CA ARG A 10 -23.70 13.77 24.59
C ARG A 10 -22.31 13.54 25.16
N ILE A 11 -21.31 13.59 24.28
CA ILE A 11 -19.90 13.64 24.69
C ILE A 11 -19.47 15.11 24.75
N ALA A 12 -19.06 15.55 25.95
CA ALA A 12 -18.42 16.83 26.17
C ALA A 12 -16.90 16.64 26.15
N TRP A 13 -16.23 17.40 25.29
CA TRP A 13 -14.78 17.32 25.10
C TRP A 13 -14.10 18.45 25.86
N ARG A 14 -13.00 18.12 26.54
CA ARG A 14 -12.09 19.11 27.10
C ARG A 14 -10.79 19.06 26.32
N THR A 15 -10.45 20.18 25.70
CA THR A 15 -9.22 20.34 24.95
C THR A 15 -8.15 21.02 25.80
N PRO A 16 -6.86 20.85 25.48
CA PRO A 16 -5.81 21.70 26.03
C PRO A 16 -6.13 23.19 25.75
N ALA A 17 -5.84 24.06 26.72
CA ALA A 17 -6.04 25.50 26.58
C ALA A 17 -5.39 26.03 25.30
N GLY A 18 -6.14 26.82 24.51
CA GLY A 18 -5.66 27.44 23.27
C GLY A 18 -5.81 26.61 21.99
N LYS A 19 -6.32 25.36 22.04
CA LYS A 19 -6.68 24.58 20.85
C LYS A 19 -8.21 24.41 20.76
N PRO A 20 -8.90 25.08 19.84
CA PRO A 20 -10.34 24.87 19.67
C PRO A 20 -10.55 23.49 19.04
N PHE A 21 -11.04 22.54 19.82
CA PHE A 21 -11.80 21.42 19.30
C PHE A 21 -13.10 21.40 20.09
N GLY A 22 -14.13 21.97 19.49
CA GLY A 22 -15.45 22.09 20.09
C GLY A 22 -16.42 21.17 19.37
N SER A 23 -16.53 19.91 19.79
CA SER A 23 -17.64 19.09 19.33
C SER A 23 -18.93 19.49 20.07
N ARG A 24 -19.77 20.31 19.43
CA ARG A 24 -21.13 20.59 19.91
C ARG A 24 -22.07 19.52 19.37
N GLY A 25 -22.74 18.76 20.25
CA GLY A 25 -23.87 17.92 19.82
C GLY A 25 -23.54 16.60 19.14
N LEU A 26 -22.39 15.97 19.44
CA LEU A 26 -22.17 14.56 19.06
C LEU A 26 -22.89 13.64 20.06
N SER A 27 -23.81 12.82 19.54
CA SER A 27 -24.62 11.83 20.24
C SER A 27 -24.57 10.48 19.50
N GLY A 28 -25.43 9.52 19.86
CA GLY A 28 -25.61 8.26 19.13
C GLY A 28 -26.91 8.23 18.34
N SER A 29 -26.95 7.45 17.26
CA SER A 29 -28.24 7.06 16.66
C SER A 29 -28.22 5.63 16.15
N VAL A 30 -29.35 4.94 16.22
CA VAL A 30 -29.52 3.57 15.74
C VAL A 30 -30.88 3.41 15.08
N VAL A 31 -30.95 2.65 13.98
CA VAL A 31 -32.23 2.25 13.39
C VAL A 31 -32.75 1.01 14.12
N VAL A 32 -33.95 1.10 14.69
CA VAL A 32 -34.62 0.03 15.46
C VAL A 32 -36.00 -0.21 14.85
N ASP A 33 -36.27 -1.44 14.41
CA ASP A 33 -37.49 -1.83 13.71
C ASP A 33 -37.84 -0.87 12.54
N GLY A 34 -36.82 -0.42 11.80
CA GLY A 34 -36.97 0.52 10.68
C GLY A 34 -37.10 2.01 11.06
N HIS A 35 -37.09 2.35 12.35
CA HIS A 35 -37.20 3.72 12.83
C HIS A 35 -35.88 4.24 13.41
N LEU A 36 -35.48 5.45 13.02
CA LEU A 36 -34.29 6.10 13.59
C LEU A 36 -34.55 6.52 15.04
N VAL A 37 -33.77 6.00 15.97
CA VAL A 37 -33.76 6.38 17.38
C VAL A 37 -32.47 7.15 17.66
N ARG A 38 -32.58 8.38 18.18
CA ARG A 38 -31.43 9.18 18.63
C ARG A 38 -31.30 9.08 20.13
N LEU A 39 -30.05 9.02 20.59
CA LEU A 39 -29.73 8.90 22.00
C LEU A 39 -30.02 10.21 22.76
N ASP A 40 -29.99 11.35 22.08
CA ASP A 40 -30.48 12.65 22.58
C ASP A 40 -31.98 12.65 22.95
N ASP A 41 -32.78 11.80 22.32
CA ASP A 41 -34.22 11.67 22.60
C ASP A 41 -34.49 10.69 23.77
N ALA A 42 -33.47 9.92 24.19
CA ALA A 42 -33.57 8.94 25.26
C ALA A 42 -33.20 9.56 26.60
N ARG A 43 -34.07 9.42 27.62
CA ARG A 43 -33.76 9.92 28.97
C ARG A 43 -32.80 8.94 29.68
N PRO A 44 -31.64 9.40 30.18
CA PRO A 44 -30.83 8.57 31.06
C PRO A 44 -31.61 8.29 32.36
N PRO A 45 -31.55 7.07 32.93
CA PRO A 45 -32.13 6.81 34.23
C PRO A 45 -31.45 7.69 35.29
N ALA A 46 -32.24 8.19 36.26
CA ALA A 46 -31.70 9.04 37.32
C ALA A 46 -30.71 8.26 38.20
N GLY A 47 -29.46 8.73 38.30
CA GLY A 47 -28.50 8.30 39.34
C GLY A 47 -27.55 7.14 39.01
N LEU A 48 -27.27 6.84 37.73
CA LEU A 48 -26.34 5.77 37.34
C LEU A 48 -25.20 6.28 36.43
N ASP A 49 -24.32 7.11 36.96
CA ASP A 49 -22.95 7.22 36.45
C ASP A 49 -22.10 6.23 37.26
N ALA A 50 -21.93 5.01 36.78
CA ALA A 50 -21.04 4.03 37.40
C ALA A 50 -19.59 4.40 37.04
N GLY A 51 -18.96 5.24 37.85
CA GLY A 51 -17.53 5.55 37.75
C GLY A 51 -16.71 4.42 38.36
N GLY A 52 -15.94 3.71 37.53
CA GLY A 52 -14.86 2.82 37.96
C GLY A 52 -13.49 3.43 37.63
N GLU A 53 -12.42 2.93 38.23
CA GLU A 53 -11.06 3.49 38.11
C GLU A 53 -10.49 3.48 36.67
N ASP A 54 -11.13 2.80 35.71
CA ASP A 54 -10.65 2.61 34.32
C ASP A 54 -11.54 3.23 33.20
N GLY A 55 -12.56 4.03 33.53
CA GLY A 55 -13.42 4.68 32.52
C GLY A 55 -14.83 5.05 33.01
N SER A 56 -15.62 5.68 32.15
CA SER A 56 -17.03 5.99 32.43
C SER A 56 -17.96 5.18 31.52
N ALA A 57 -19.00 4.60 32.10
CA ALA A 57 -20.04 3.91 31.35
C ALA A 57 -21.39 4.61 31.57
N ARG A 58 -22.23 4.66 30.53
CA ARG A 58 -23.55 5.28 30.61
C ARG A 58 -24.59 4.43 29.89
N GLU A 59 -25.74 4.26 30.54
CA GLU A 59 -26.86 3.44 30.04
C GLU A 59 -28.03 4.33 29.61
N TYR A 60 -28.65 3.98 28.49
CA TYR A 60 -29.81 4.64 27.91
C TYR A 60 -30.90 3.63 27.62
N HIS A 61 -32.13 3.91 28.04
CA HIS A 61 -33.29 3.07 27.76
C HIS A 61 -33.98 3.59 26.49
N LEU A 62 -34.06 2.73 25.48
CA LEU A 62 -34.68 3.00 24.19
C LEU A 62 -36.06 2.33 24.10
N PRO A 63 -36.87 2.65 23.08
CA PRO A 63 -38.14 1.97 22.83
C PRO A 63 -37.98 0.44 22.73
N ASN A 64 -39.09 -0.28 22.94
CA ASN A 64 -39.17 -1.76 22.82
C ASN A 64 -38.31 -2.56 23.82
N GLY A 65 -37.89 -1.94 24.93
CA GLY A 65 -37.07 -2.62 25.94
C GLY A 65 -35.59 -2.76 25.55
N LEU A 66 -35.15 -2.02 24.53
CA LEU A 66 -33.75 -2.00 24.12
C LEU A 66 -32.94 -1.07 25.03
N VAL A 67 -31.78 -1.54 25.50
CA VAL A 67 -30.87 -0.79 26.36
C VAL A 67 -29.57 -0.54 25.60
N TRP A 68 -29.16 0.72 25.49
CA TRP A 68 -27.91 1.12 24.85
C TRP A 68 -26.90 1.58 25.89
N ARG A 69 -25.80 0.85 26.03
CA ARG A 69 -24.68 1.16 26.92
C ARG A 69 -23.52 1.74 26.12
N TRP A 70 -23.01 2.89 26.54
CA TRP A 70 -21.78 3.50 26.04
C TRP A 70 -20.66 3.32 27.05
N ASN A 71 -19.48 2.94 26.56
CA ASN A 71 -18.28 2.79 27.37
C ASN A 71 -17.22 3.76 26.84
N LEU A 72 -16.76 4.66 27.69
CA LEU A 72 -15.73 5.64 27.40
C LEU A 72 -14.48 5.35 28.23
N ARG A 73 -13.35 5.19 27.54
CA ARG A 73 -12.04 4.98 28.16
C ARG A 73 -11.11 6.13 27.75
N ASP A 74 -10.41 6.70 28.72
CA ASP A 74 -9.37 7.71 28.50
C ASP A 74 -8.00 7.07 28.74
N GLY A 75 -7.10 7.14 27.75
CA GLY A 75 -5.79 6.51 27.85
C GLY A 75 -4.85 6.95 26.74
N CYS A 76 -3.55 7.11 27.05
CA CYS A 76 -2.51 7.45 26.07
C CYS A 76 -2.80 8.72 25.22
N GLY A 77 -3.48 9.71 25.80
CA GLY A 77 -3.81 10.98 25.12
C GLY A 77 -4.83 10.82 23.99
N CYS A 78 -5.66 9.78 24.05
CA CYS A 78 -6.80 9.54 23.17
C CYS A 78 -7.98 8.99 23.96
N ILE A 79 -9.15 9.00 23.34
CA ILE A 79 -10.39 8.49 23.92
C ILE A 79 -10.86 7.33 23.07
N GLU A 80 -11.25 6.23 23.72
CA GLU A 80 -11.91 5.12 23.07
C GLU A 80 -13.38 5.06 23.50
N LEU A 81 -14.24 4.90 22.50
CA LEU A 81 -15.67 4.74 22.66
C LEU A 81 -16.09 3.41 22.03
N ASP A 82 -16.79 2.58 22.79
CA ASP A 82 -17.56 1.47 22.25
C ASP A 82 -18.95 1.46 22.85
N ALA A 83 -19.83 0.63 22.29
CA ALA A 83 -21.17 0.48 22.79
C ALA A 83 -21.70 -0.94 22.72
N CYS A 84 -22.72 -1.19 23.54
CA CYS A 84 -23.47 -2.44 23.57
C CYS A 84 -24.97 -2.15 23.55
N LEU A 85 -25.69 -2.77 22.61
CA LEU A 85 -27.14 -2.85 22.60
C LEU A 85 -27.56 -4.15 23.28
N VAL A 86 -28.49 -4.07 24.23
CA VAL A 86 -29.03 -5.23 24.96
C VAL A 86 -30.54 -5.23 24.81
N ASN A 87 -31.10 -6.32 24.30
CA ASN A 87 -32.55 -6.45 24.24
C ASN A 87 -33.07 -6.95 25.59
N ALA A 88 -33.51 -6.04 26.45
CA ALA A 88 -34.15 -6.36 27.73
C ALA A 88 -35.69 -6.50 27.63
N GLY A 89 -36.23 -6.45 26.40
CA GLY A 89 -37.64 -6.69 26.13
C GLY A 89 -37.99 -8.17 25.96
N GLU A 90 -39.25 -8.44 25.63
CA GLU A 90 -39.79 -9.81 25.48
C GLU A 90 -39.86 -10.29 24.02
N ARG A 91 -39.57 -9.42 23.04
CA ARG A 91 -39.65 -9.74 21.61
C ARG A 91 -38.34 -9.48 20.88
N ASP A 92 -38.16 -10.11 19.72
CA ASP A 92 -37.08 -9.79 18.79
C ASP A 92 -37.17 -8.31 18.37
N VAL A 93 -36.00 -7.69 18.23
CA VAL A 93 -35.83 -6.31 17.74
C VAL A 93 -34.87 -6.33 16.56
N THR A 94 -35.24 -5.67 15.46
CA THR A 94 -34.36 -5.53 14.30
C THR A 94 -33.51 -4.26 14.47
N VAL A 95 -32.19 -4.43 14.45
CA VAL A 95 -31.20 -3.34 14.51
C VAL A 95 -30.59 -3.15 13.12
N GLY A 96 -30.66 -1.93 12.59
CA GLY A 96 -30.09 -1.57 11.29
C GLY A 96 -28.86 -0.67 11.42
N GLU A 97 -28.77 0.38 10.59
CA GLU A 97 -27.67 1.36 10.64
C GLU A 97 -27.40 1.87 12.06
N TRP A 98 -26.17 1.69 12.52
CA TRP A 98 -25.76 2.04 13.88
C TRP A 98 -24.64 3.08 13.87
N ASN A 99 -25.00 4.33 14.13
CA ASN A 99 -24.05 5.43 14.27
C ASN A 99 -23.60 5.55 15.73
N LEU A 100 -22.37 5.10 16.01
CA LEU A 100 -21.75 5.20 17.33
C LEU A 100 -21.56 6.67 17.72
N LEU A 101 -21.20 7.52 16.75
CA LEU A 101 -21.28 8.97 16.87
C LEU A 101 -22.09 9.55 15.71
N HIS A 102 -22.97 10.49 16.02
CA HIS A 102 -23.81 11.23 15.10
C HIS A 102 -24.08 12.61 15.68
N GLY A 103 -23.69 13.67 14.97
CA GLY A 103 -24.12 15.03 15.25
C GLY A 103 -24.65 15.73 14.01
N ARG A 104 -25.58 16.65 14.23
CA ARG A 104 -26.09 17.58 13.20
C ARG A 104 -26.31 18.94 13.84
N SER A 105 -25.91 20.00 13.14
CA SER A 105 -26.04 21.37 13.65
C SER A 105 -26.69 22.28 12.62
N GLU A 106 -27.58 23.16 13.08
CA GLU A 106 -28.28 24.18 12.29
C GLU A 106 -27.67 25.59 12.45
N SER A 107 -26.85 25.81 13.49
CA SER A 107 -26.36 27.15 13.87
C SER A 107 -24.84 27.32 13.85
N GLY A 108 -24.06 26.26 13.57
CA GLY A 108 -22.60 26.33 13.44
C GLY A 108 -21.92 24.98 13.15
N GLY A 109 -20.59 24.95 13.10
CA GLY A 109 -19.81 23.73 12.84
C GLY A 109 -19.75 22.78 14.03
N LEU A 110 -19.79 21.47 13.77
CA LEU A 110 -19.65 20.39 14.72
C LEU A 110 -18.20 20.09 15.06
N ILE A 111 -17.27 20.30 14.13
CA ILE A 111 -15.84 20.07 14.34
C ILE A 111 -15.14 21.33 13.84
N ASP A 112 -14.50 22.02 14.77
CA ASP A 112 -13.69 23.21 14.52
C ASP A 112 -12.24 22.84 14.84
N LEU A 113 -11.33 23.04 13.88
CA LEU A 113 -9.90 22.80 14.04
C LEU A 113 -9.10 24.09 13.99
N GLY A 114 -9.72 25.21 13.67
CA GLY A 114 -9.03 26.45 13.38
C GLY A 114 -9.88 27.46 12.63
N PRO A 115 -9.33 28.66 12.40
CA PRO A 115 -10.10 29.81 11.93
C PRO A 115 -10.51 29.74 10.45
N ASP A 116 -10.05 28.74 9.70
CA ASP A 116 -10.28 28.63 8.26
C ASP A 116 -10.69 27.20 7.87
N ALA A 117 -12.00 26.95 7.91
CA ALA A 117 -12.56 25.63 7.64
C ALA A 117 -12.38 25.17 6.18
N GLU A 118 -12.14 26.09 5.23
CA GLU A 118 -11.91 25.77 3.81
C GLU A 118 -10.48 25.26 3.54
N GLN A 119 -9.55 25.46 4.48
CA GLN A 119 -8.18 24.95 4.40
C GLN A 119 -8.01 23.59 5.08
N VAL A 120 -9.06 23.09 5.74
CA VAL A 120 -9.02 21.76 6.38
C VAL A 120 -8.83 20.70 5.32
N ARG A 121 -7.81 19.86 5.56
CA ARG A 121 -7.40 18.76 4.71
C ARG A 121 -8.03 17.48 5.25
N PHE A 122 -8.87 16.85 4.44
CA PHE A 122 -9.54 15.60 4.74
C PHE A 122 -8.81 14.44 4.08
N PHE A 123 -8.35 13.50 4.89
CA PHE A 123 -7.86 12.22 4.39
C PHE A 123 -9.03 11.32 4.06
N LYS A 124 -9.08 10.89 2.80
CA LYS A 124 -10.11 10.03 2.24
C LYS A 124 -9.60 8.61 2.17
N TRP A 125 -10.12 7.74 3.04
CA TRP A 125 -9.98 6.29 2.85
C TRP A 125 -11.11 5.79 1.95
N GLN A 126 -10.83 5.73 0.66
CA GLN A 126 -11.64 4.99 -0.30
C GLN A 126 -10.76 3.95 -0.96
N PRO A 127 -11.09 2.64 -0.88
CA PRO A 127 -10.29 1.61 -1.52
C PRO A 127 -9.94 1.99 -2.96
N TRP A 128 -8.64 1.95 -3.28
CA TRP A 128 -8.05 2.32 -4.58
C TRP A 128 -8.21 3.78 -5.04
N ASN A 129 -8.67 4.66 -4.16
CA ASN A 129 -8.75 6.10 -4.38
C ASN A 129 -8.39 6.86 -3.09
N MET A 130 -7.40 6.35 -2.36
CA MET A 130 -6.93 6.95 -1.12
C MET A 130 -6.11 8.21 -1.43
N GLY A 131 -6.27 9.24 -0.60
CA GLY A 131 -5.55 10.50 -0.76
C GLY A 131 -6.07 11.59 0.16
N VAL A 132 -5.59 12.81 -0.03
CA VAL A 132 -5.98 13.98 0.75
C VAL A 132 -6.65 15.00 -0.17
N GLU A 133 -7.74 15.59 0.30
CA GLU A 133 -8.49 16.63 -0.41
C GLU A 133 -8.92 17.73 0.55
N ARG A 134 -9.12 18.96 0.04
CA ARG A 134 -9.72 20.05 0.82
C ARG A 134 -11.21 19.83 1.01
N LEU A 135 -11.74 20.33 2.14
CA LEU A 135 -13.16 20.56 2.28
C LEU A 135 -13.57 21.75 1.40
N THR A 136 -14.51 21.55 0.49
CA THR A 136 -14.96 22.53 -0.51
C THR A 136 -16.48 22.63 -0.50
N SER A 137 -16.98 23.79 -0.93
CA SER A 137 -18.41 24.06 -1.02
C SER A 137 -19.13 23.28 -2.13
N GLU A 138 -18.39 22.93 -3.19
CA GLU A 138 -18.89 22.17 -4.33
C GLU A 138 -19.22 20.72 -3.94
N ARG A 139 -18.47 20.16 -2.99
CA ARG A 139 -18.65 18.80 -2.49
C ARG A 139 -19.22 18.85 -1.08
N GLN A 140 -20.55 18.81 -0.99
CA GLN A 140 -21.26 18.94 0.29
C GLN A 140 -21.11 17.72 1.21
N GLN A 141 -20.72 16.55 0.70
CA GLN A 141 -20.58 15.31 1.48
C GLN A 141 -19.23 14.61 1.21
N TYR A 142 -18.64 14.13 2.29
CA TYR A 142 -17.37 13.42 2.32
C TYR A 142 -17.54 12.09 3.04
N ASP A 143 -16.99 11.02 2.47
CA ASP A 143 -17.11 9.65 2.98
C ASP A 143 -15.73 9.01 3.06
N SER A 144 -15.44 8.34 4.17
CA SER A 144 -14.18 7.62 4.40
C SER A 144 -14.41 6.34 5.20
N ALA A 145 -13.82 5.23 4.77
CA ALA A 145 -13.90 3.96 5.49
C ALA A 145 -12.89 3.91 6.65
N ASN A 146 -13.24 3.22 7.74
CA ASN A 146 -12.39 2.95 8.93
C ASN A 146 -11.92 4.16 9.76
N LEU A 147 -11.58 5.28 9.14
CA LEU A 147 -11.12 6.49 9.83
C LEU A 147 -11.58 7.77 9.15
N CYS A 148 -11.73 8.82 9.95
CA CYS A 148 -11.84 10.20 9.55
C CYS A 148 -10.62 10.95 10.11
N HIS A 149 -9.83 11.54 9.23
CA HIS A 149 -8.64 12.31 9.60
C HIS A 149 -8.73 13.68 8.94
N LEU A 150 -8.62 14.71 9.78
CA LEU A 150 -8.79 16.10 9.44
C LEU A 150 -7.57 16.88 9.97
N PHE A 151 -6.93 17.64 9.09
CA PHE A 151 -5.76 18.45 9.44
C PHE A 151 -5.96 19.90 8.99
N ASP A 152 -5.84 20.85 9.92
CA ASP A 152 -5.78 22.28 9.57
C ASP A 152 -4.32 22.77 9.54
N PRO A 153 -3.78 23.11 8.37
CA PRO A 153 -2.40 23.58 8.25
C PRO A 153 -2.15 24.92 8.95
N ARG A 154 -3.19 25.72 9.19
CA ARG A 154 -3.04 27.06 9.80
C ARG A 154 -2.88 26.99 11.31
N SER A 155 -3.66 26.16 11.99
CA SER A 155 -3.52 25.90 13.43
C SER A 155 -2.48 24.85 13.77
N GLY A 156 -2.11 23.98 12.81
CA GLY A 156 -1.27 22.80 13.05
C GLY A 156 -1.98 21.73 13.88
N LEU A 157 -3.32 21.71 13.89
CA LEU A 157 -4.12 20.74 14.62
C LEU A 157 -4.61 19.63 13.70
N THR A 158 -4.34 18.39 14.09
CA THR A 158 -4.91 17.19 13.48
C THR A 158 -5.93 16.55 14.42
N ALA A 159 -7.10 16.20 13.91
CA ALA A 159 -8.07 15.33 14.56
C ALA A 159 -8.20 14.01 13.80
N LEU A 160 -8.06 12.89 14.52
CA LEU A 160 -8.29 11.55 13.99
C LEU A 160 -9.38 10.86 14.81
N MET A 161 -10.41 10.39 14.11
CA MET A 161 -11.45 9.51 14.65
C MET A 161 -11.43 8.23 13.81
N GLY A 162 -10.90 7.14 14.35
CA GLY A 162 -10.72 5.89 13.60
C GLY A 162 -11.07 4.67 14.42
N PHE A 163 -11.75 3.71 13.81
CA PHE A 163 -12.09 2.45 14.46
C PHE A 163 -10.85 1.60 14.66
N VAL A 164 -10.68 1.05 15.87
CA VAL A 164 -9.54 0.22 16.30
C VAL A 164 -9.94 -1.22 16.62
N THR A 165 -11.23 -1.54 16.51
CA THR A 165 -11.71 -2.89 16.22
C THR A 165 -12.46 -2.87 14.90
N LEU A 166 -12.34 -3.94 14.12
CA LEU A 166 -12.69 -3.97 12.70
C LEU A 166 -13.13 -5.38 12.26
N ASP A 167 -13.31 -6.30 13.21
CA ASP A 167 -13.46 -7.74 13.00
C ASP A 167 -14.90 -8.23 13.16
N ARG A 168 -15.84 -7.36 13.55
CA ARG A 168 -17.27 -7.66 13.76
C ARG A 168 -18.17 -6.97 12.74
N MET A 169 -17.91 -5.70 12.44
CA MET A 169 -18.71 -4.86 11.54
C MET A 169 -17.83 -4.10 10.56
N GLN A 170 -18.37 -3.80 9.37
CA GLN A 170 -17.75 -2.81 8.49
C GLN A 170 -17.94 -1.42 9.10
N THR A 171 -17.00 -0.49 8.89
CA THR A 171 -17.06 0.83 9.51
C THR A 171 -16.81 1.95 8.51
N GLY A 172 -17.41 3.11 8.78
CA GLY A 172 -17.22 4.28 7.94
C GLY A 172 -17.58 5.58 8.63
N HIS A 173 -17.19 6.67 7.99
CA HIS A 173 -17.42 8.03 8.43
C HIS A 173 -18.05 8.83 7.30
N ILE A 174 -19.03 9.65 7.66
CA ILE A 174 -19.70 10.57 6.74
C ILE A 174 -19.64 11.97 7.35
N LEU A 175 -19.25 12.95 6.55
CA LEU A 175 -19.21 14.36 6.93
C LEU A 175 -19.99 15.19 5.92
N ARG A 176 -20.67 16.23 6.39
CA ARG A 176 -21.19 17.29 5.52
C ARG A 176 -20.54 18.61 5.83
N TYR A 177 -20.15 19.32 4.77
CA TYR A 177 -19.50 20.63 4.85
C TYR A 177 -20.35 21.69 4.17
N GLU A 178 -20.50 22.84 4.82
CA GLU A 178 -21.19 24.01 4.30
C GLU A 178 -20.34 25.26 4.48
N THR A 179 -20.15 26.04 3.40
CA THR A 179 -19.39 27.30 3.44
C THR A 179 -19.92 28.26 4.49
N GLY A 180 -19.00 28.87 5.23
CA GLY A 180 -19.30 29.79 6.33
C GLY A 180 -19.84 29.12 7.59
N ARG A 181 -20.25 27.84 7.53
CA ARG A 181 -20.76 27.06 8.66
C ARG A 181 -19.82 25.94 9.10
N GLY A 182 -18.90 25.50 8.24
CA GLY A 182 -17.97 24.42 8.53
C GLY A 182 -18.61 23.04 8.39
N ILE A 183 -18.17 22.07 9.19
CA ILE A 183 -18.72 20.71 9.19
C ILE A 183 -20.09 20.71 9.91
N THR A 184 -21.19 20.53 9.21
CA THR A 184 -22.56 20.64 9.76
C THR A 184 -23.17 19.29 10.16
N GLU A 185 -22.61 18.19 9.65
CA GLU A 185 -22.98 16.81 10.01
C GLU A 185 -21.74 15.93 10.11
N TYR A 186 -21.72 15.04 11.10
CA TYR A 186 -20.70 14.00 11.25
C TYR A 186 -21.34 12.70 11.73
N ARG A 187 -20.94 11.59 11.13
CA ARG A 187 -21.34 10.23 11.51
C ARG A 187 -20.11 9.31 11.55
N ALA A 188 -20.03 8.48 12.59
CA ALA A 188 -19.15 7.33 12.67
C ALA A 188 -20.02 6.07 12.82
N THR A 189 -20.05 5.25 11.77
CA THR A 189 -21.09 4.24 11.55
C THR A 189 -20.50 2.83 11.55
N CYS A 190 -21.21 1.91 12.20
CA CYS A 190 -21.03 0.47 12.09
C CYS A 190 -22.09 -0.09 11.12
N TRP A 191 -21.64 -0.81 10.09
CA TRP A 191 -22.45 -1.35 9.01
C TRP A 191 -22.44 -2.88 9.04
N PHE A 192 -23.63 -3.46 9.09
CA PHE A 192 -23.83 -4.92 9.06
C PHE A 192 -25.17 -5.33 8.41
N GLY A 193 -26.00 -4.38 7.96
CA GLY A 193 -27.36 -4.62 7.49
C GLY A 193 -28.35 -4.75 8.66
N ASP A 194 -29.50 -5.37 8.41
CA ASP A 194 -30.49 -5.64 9.44
C ASP A 194 -30.12 -6.88 10.25
N TYR A 195 -29.97 -6.70 11.57
CA TYR A 195 -29.64 -7.77 12.51
C TYR A 195 -30.77 -7.99 13.51
N ARG A 196 -31.15 -9.25 13.71
CA ARG A 196 -32.23 -9.63 14.63
C ARG A 196 -31.69 -9.90 16.04
N LEU A 197 -31.86 -8.93 16.93
CA LEU A 197 -31.46 -9.04 18.33
C LEU A 197 -32.56 -9.71 19.17
N LYS A 198 -32.33 -10.97 19.55
CA LYS A 198 -33.26 -11.79 20.36
C LYS A 198 -33.38 -11.27 21.81
N PRO A 199 -34.48 -11.54 22.53
CA PRO A 199 -34.60 -11.25 23.96
C PRO A 199 -33.42 -11.78 24.76
N GLY A 200 -32.87 -10.93 25.64
CA GLY A 200 -31.69 -11.22 26.46
C GLY A 200 -30.35 -11.21 25.72
N ALA A 201 -30.34 -11.11 24.38
CA ALA A 201 -29.13 -11.05 23.59
C ALA A 201 -28.50 -9.64 23.60
N GLN A 202 -27.22 -9.59 23.26
CA GLN A 202 -26.45 -8.35 23.17
C GLN A 202 -25.74 -8.24 21.82
N LEU A 203 -25.60 -7.01 21.32
CA LEU A 203 -24.83 -6.66 20.13
C LEU A 203 -23.80 -5.59 20.50
N ARG A 204 -22.53 -5.83 20.19
CA ARG A 204 -21.42 -4.92 20.51
C ARG A 204 -20.95 -4.20 19.25
N SER A 205 -20.69 -2.89 19.37
CA SER A 205 -20.14 -2.09 18.28
C SER A 205 -18.64 -2.34 18.11
N GLU A 206 -18.10 -1.81 17.02
CA GLU A 206 -16.68 -1.54 16.96
C GLU A 206 -16.26 -0.41 17.92
N THR A 207 -14.98 -0.40 18.28
CA THR A 207 -14.36 0.58 19.17
C THR A 207 -13.82 1.72 18.32
N LEU A 208 -14.33 2.92 18.53
CA LEU A 208 -13.86 4.15 17.90
C LEU A 208 -12.82 4.83 18.79
N ARG A 209 -11.65 5.12 18.23
CA ARG A 209 -10.57 5.86 18.89
C ARG A 209 -10.49 7.27 18.36
N ILE A 210 -10.40 8.25 19.25
CA ILE A 210 -10.47 9.67 18.94
C ILE A 210 -9.28 10.38 19.58
N GLY A 211 -8.52 11.12 18.79
CA GLY A 211 -7.31 11.79 19.26
C GLY A 211 -7.03 13.10 18.53
N LEU A 212 -6.32 13.98 19.24
CA LEU A 212 -5.73 15.19 18.68
C LEU A 212 -4.20 15.07 18.65
N ARG A 213 -3.59 15.52 17.56
CA ARG A 213 -2.14 15.51 17.32
C ARG A 213 -1.70 16.81 16.64
N ALA A 214 -0.39 17.07 16.69
CA ALA A 214 0.20 18.19 15.96
C ALA A 214 0.62 17.78 14.53
N ASP A 215 1.09 16.54 14.37
CA ASP A 215 1.55 16.02 13.09
C ASP A 215 0.47 15.11 12.46
N PRO A 216 0.01 15.39 11.23
CA PRO A 216 -0.96 14.56 10.53
C PRO A 216 -0.43 13.17 10.16
N TYR A 217 0.88 13.00 9.93
CA TYR A 217 1.50 11.70 9.65
C TYR A 217 1.54 10.83 10.90
N GLU A 218 1.98 11.40 12.03
CA GLU A 218 2.00 10.73 13.34
C GLU A 218 0.61 10.25 13.75
N ALA A 219 -0.45 11.00 13.44
CA ALA A 219 -1.82 10.59 13.73
C ALA A 219 -2.19 9.28 13.00
N LEU A 220 -1.90 9.18 11.69
CA LEU A 220 -2.18 7.98 10.90
C LEU A 220 -1.37 6.77 11.40
N GLU A 221 -0.08 6.98 11.67
CA GLU A 221 0.80 5.96 12.26
C GLU A 221 0.27 5.46 13.60
N SER A 222 -0.12 6.38 14.49
CA SER A 222 -0.64 6.05 15.82
C SER A 222 -1.94 5.25 15.77
N TRP A 223 -2.79 5.47 14.76
CA TRP A 223 -3.99 4.64 14.54
C TRP A 223 -3.61 3.23 14.09
N ALA A 224 -2.68 3.09 13.15
CA ALA A 224 -2.22 1.78 12.70
C ALA A 224 -1.47 1.01 13.79
N ASP A 225 -0.70 1.70 14.65
CA ASP A 225 -0.07 1.10 15.83
C ASP A 225 -1.10 0.57 16.83
N ALA A 226 -2.21 1.29 17.02
CA ALA A 226 -3.29 0.83 17.88
C ALA A 226 -3.96 -0.45 17.34
N LEU A 227 -4.11 -0.56 16.01
CA LEU A 227 -4.56 -1.81 15.38
C LEU A 227 -3.54 -2.93 15.56
N TYR A 228 -2.27 -2.67 15.28
CA TYR A 228 -1.21 -3.66 15.42
C TYR A 228 -1.10 -4.19 16.85
N ALA A 229 -1.13 -3.30 17.85
CA ALA A 229 -1.10 -3.68 19.26
C ALA A 229 -2.27 -4.58 19.68
N ARG A 230 -3.43 -4.46 19.00
CA ARG A 230 -4.64 -5.22 19.32
C ARG A 230 -4.72 -6.57 18.60
N TYR A 231 -4.32 -6.61 17.33
CA TYR A 231 -4.49 -7.78 16.48
C TYR A 231 -3.21 -8.59 16.27
N GLN A 232 -2.05 -7.94 16.36
CA GLN A 232 -0.73 -8.54 16.13
C GLN A 232 -0.72 -9.47 14.91
N PRO A 233 -1.14 -8.98 13.72
CA PRO A 233 -1.22 -9.84 12.53
C PRO A 233 0.16 -10.42 12.19
N SER A 234 0.19 -11.70 11.81
CA SER A 234 1.40 -12.34 11.32
C SER A 234 1.63 -12.01 9.85
N PHE A 235 2.86 -11.58 9.55
CA PHE A 235 3.42 -11.40 8.21
C PHE A 235 4.42 -12.49 7.84
N GLU A 236 4.36 -13.63 8.52
CA GLU A 236 5.11 -14.82 8.14
C GLU A 236 4.57 -15.38 6.81
N GLY A 237 5.47 -15.95 6.01
CA GLY A 237 5.13 -16.57 4.73
C GLY A 237 4.72 -15.59 3.64
N VAL A 238 4.99 -14.29 3.78
CA VAL A 238 4.72 -13.30 2.72
C VAL A 238 5.47 -13.68 1.46
N ALA A 239 4.73 -13.84 0.37
CA ALA A 239 5.28 -14.26 -0.91
C ALA A 239 6.37 -13.29 -1.40
N GLY A 240 7.42 -13.86 -1.99
CA GLY A 240 8.47 -13.11 -2.67
C GLY A 240 8.01 -12.57 -4.03
N VAL A 241 8.80 -12.83 -5.06
CA VAL A 241 8.50 -12.36 -6.42
C VAL A 241 7.86 -13.49 -7.21
N LEU A 242 6.68 -13.21 -7.76
CA LEU A 242 5.90 -14.10 -8.60
C LEU A 242 6.28 -13.88 -10.07
N ILE A 243 6.63 -14.95 -10.78
CA ILE A 243 6.74 -14.92 -12.24
C ILE A 243 5.36 -15.23 -12.82
N ALA A 244 4.69 -14.23 -13.40
CA ALA A 244 3.33 -14.35 -13.93
C ALA A 244 3.25 -14.20 -15.45
N GLY A 245 4.02 -13.27 -16.01
CA GLY A 245 3.94 -12.83 -17.40
C GLY A 245 4.44 -13.85 -18.41
N THR A 246 3.55 -14.27 -19.30
CA THR A 246 3.86 -14.90 -20.59
C THR A 246 2.80 -14.47 -21.62
N PRO A 247 2.64 -13.16 -21.90
CA PRO A 247 1.61 -12.67 -22.82
C PRO A 247 1.55 -13.47 -24.14
N GLY A 248 0.34 -13.79 -24.59
CA GLY A 248 0.10 -14.60 -25.78
C GLY A 248 0.33 -16.11 -25.64
N MET A 249 0.90 -16.60 -24.54
CA MET A 249 1.03 -18.04 -24.29
C MET A 249 -0.17 -18.59 -23.51
N ALA A 250 -0.75 -19.69 -24.02
CA ALA A 250 -1.82 -20.40 -23.36
C ALA A 250 -1.27 -21.38 -22.30
N TRP A 251 -2.18 -21.93 -21.50
CA TRP A 251 -1.87 -23.12 -20.73
C TRP A 251 -1.86 -24.33 -21.68
N PRO A 252 -0.92 -25.27 -21.53
CA PRO A 252 0.06 -25.37 -20.44
C PRO A 252 1.42 -24.71 -20.64
N GLU A 253 1.75 -24.28 -21.85
CA GLU A 253 3.08 -23.78 -22.23
C GLU A 253 3.53 -22.60 -21.37
N ALA A 254 2.59 -21.74 -21.01
CA ALA A 254 2.82 -20.59 -20.14
C ALA A 254 3.44 -20.96 -18.79
N LEU A 255 3.08 -22.09 -18.18
CA LEU A 255 3.64 -22.50 -16.88
C LEU A 255 5.09 -22.97 -17.03
N GLU A 256 5.38 -23.75 -18.07
CA GLU A 256 6.73 -24.24 -18.35
C GLU A 256 7.67 -23.08 -18.68
N GLU A 257 7.21 -22.09 -19.46
CA GLU A 257 8.00 -20.90 -19.78
C GLU A 257 8.35 -20.09 -18.51
N ARG A 258 7.42 -19.95 -17.55
CA ARG A 258 7.71 -19.30 -16.26
C ARG A 258 8.80 -20.05 -15.49
N ALA A 259 8.75 -21.37 -15.48
CA ALA A 259 9.78 -22.20 -14.86
C ALA A 259 11.14 -22.06 -15.55
N ARG A 260 11.15 -21.97 -16.89
CA ARG A 260 12.36 -21.72 -17.69
C ARG A 260 12.95 -20.34 -17.40
N ILE A 261 12.12 -19.30 -17.38
CA ILE A 261 12.53 -17.92 -17.03
C ILE A 261 13.21 -17.88 -15.67
N ALA A 262 12.68 -18.59 -14.67
CA ALA A 262 13.27 -18.68 -13.34
C ALA A 262 14.67 -19.31 -13.36
N LYS A 263 14.84 -20.41 -14.09
CA LYS A 263 16.09 -21.21 -14.14
C LYS A 263 17.16 -20.60 -15.04
N GLU A 264 16.76 -19.85 -16.07
CA GLU A 264 17.66 -19.35 -17.12
C GLU A 264 17.79 -17.82 -17.07
N THR A 265 16.70 -17.09 -17.32
CA THR A 265 16.73 -15.61 -17.47
C THR A 265 17.01 -14.87 -16.17
N LEU A 266 16.42 -15.35 -15.06
CA LEU A 266 16.55 -14.78 -13.72
C LEU A 266 17.30 -15.72 -12.77
N ARG A 267 18.21 -16.53 -13.33
CA ARG A 267 19.04 -17.44 -12.56
C ARG A 267 19.80 -16.71 -11.45
N GLY A 268 19.80 -17.28 -10.25
CA GLY A 268 20.51 -16.76 -9.07
C GLY A 268 19.79 -15.65 -8.31
N PHE A 269 18.61 -15.20 -8.77
CA PHE A 269 17.73 -14.32 -7.97
C PHE A 269 16.79 -15.09 -7.04
N ASP A 270 16.95 -16.42 -6.94
CA ASP A 270 16.18 -17.32 -6.06
C ASP A 270 14.65 -17.22 -6.22
N LEU A 271 14.20 -17.12 -7.47
CA LEU A 271 12.78 -17.03 -7.80
C LEU A 271 12.17 -18.41 -8.03
N ASN A 272 11.28 -18.83 -7.14
CA ASN A 272 10.63 -20.15 -7.21
C ASN A 272 9.09 -20.10 -7.19
N LEU A 273 8.49 -18.91 -7.10
CA LEU A 273 7.05 -18.74 -7.09
C LEU A 273 6.53 -18.46 -8.50
N LEU A 274 5.76 -19.39 -9.05
CA LEU A 274 5.17 -19.27 -10.38
C LEU A 274 3.67 -19.00 -10.27
N TYR A 275 3.14 -18.21 -11.22
CA TYR A 275 1.70 -18.11 -11.34
C TYR A 275 1.15 -19.41 -11.92
N GLY A 276 0.45 -20.16 -11.08
CA GLY A 276 0.05 -21.53 -11.35
C GLY A 276 -1.30 -21.66 -12.05
N GLY A 277 -2.02 -20.56 -12.26
CA GLY A 277 -3.22 -20.57 -13.10
C GLY A 277 -4.23 -19.46 -12.74
N PRO A 278 -4.76 -18.73 -13.73
CA PRO A 278 -6.02 -18.02 -13.58
C PRO A 278 -7.19 -19.00 -13.42
N HIS A 279 -8.41 -18.45 -13.30
CA HIS A 279 -9.63 -19.22 -13.55
C HIS A 279 -9.58 -20.05 -14.84
N SER A 280 -8.72 -19.68 -15.80
CA SER A 280 -8.58 -20.38 -17.06
C SER A 280 -8.08 -21.83 -16.94
N LEU A 281 -7.44 -22.21 -15.84
CA LEU A 281 -7.01 -23.59 -15.57
C LEU A 281 -8.19 -24.54 -15.31
N PHE A 282 -9.27 -24.03 -14.72
CA PHE A 282 -10.43 -24.82 -14.37
C PHE A 282 -11.21 -25.22 -15.63
N LYS A 283 -11.93 -26.33 -15.56
CA LYS A 283 -12.77 -26.82 -16.65
C LYS A 283 -13.73 -25.71 -17.10
N HIS A 284 -13.67 -25.39 -18.39
CA HIS A 284 -14.41 -24.28 -19.01
C HIS A 284 -14.14 -22.90 -18.39
N GLY A 285 -13.06 -22.70 -17.66
CA GLY A 285 -12.74 -21.42 -17.04
C GLY A 285 -13.73 -20.98 -15.95
N LEU A 286 -14.43 -21.92 -15.30
CA LEU A 286 -15.51 -21.62 -14.36
C LEU A 286 -15.05 -21.63 -12.90
N PRO A 287 -15.04 -20.48 -12.21
CA PRO A 287 -15.05 -20.42 -10.74
C PRO A 287 -16.12 -21.33 -10.13
N GLY A 288 -15.70 -22.30 -9.32
CA GLY A 288 -16.54 -23.39 -8.82
C GLY A 288 -15.95 -24.77 -9.15
N ASN A 289 -15.35 -24.91 -10.33
CA ASN A 289 -14.59 -26.10 -10.74
C ASN A 289 -13.20 -26.15 -10.07
N TRP A 290 -13.13 -25.85 -8.77
CA TRP A 290 -11.86 -25.65 -8.05
C TRP A 290 -10.99 -26.92 -8.01
N LEU A 291 -11.59 -28.11 -8.12
CA LEU A 291 -10.86 -29.39 -8.19
C LEU A 291 -11.05 -30.09 -9.53
N THR A 292 -11.62 -29.40 -10.52
CA THR A 292 -11.94 -29.94 -11.84
C THR A 292 -11.19 -29.14 -12.89
N PHE A 293 -10.04 -29.64 -13.31
CA PHE A 293 -9.17 -28.99 -14.30
C PHE A 293 -9.67 -29.21 -15.72
N ASP A 294 -9.36 -28.26 -16.61
CA ASP A 294 -9.65 -28.42 -18.04
C ASP A 294 -8.68 -29.42 -18.69
N THR A 295 -9.10 -29.97 -19.83
CA THR A 295 -8.23 -30.75 -20.72
C THR A 295 -7.82 -29.88 -21.90
N PHE A 296 -6.51 -29.78 -22.14
CA PHE A 296 -5.97 -28.94 -23.20
C PHE A 296 -5.53 -29.82 -24.37
N GLU A 297 -5.74 -29.33 -25.60
CA GLU A 297 -5.38 -30.08 -26.80
C GLU A 297 -3.88 -30.37 -26.83
N GLY A 298 -3.51 -31.65 -27.00
CA GLY A 298 -2.12 -32.08 -26.98
C GLY A 298 -1.47 -32.18 -25.58
N ASP A 299 -2.19 -31.89 -24.49
CA ASP A 299 -1.69 -32.04 -23.12
C ASP A 299 -1.94 -33.47 -22.59
N GLU A 300 -0.94 -34.35 -22.75
CA GLU A 300 -0.98 -35.74 -22.25
C GLU A 300 -0.71 -35.86 -20.73
N GLU A 301 -0.01 -34.89 -20.15
CA GLU A 301 0.37 -34.91 -18.72
C GLU A 301 -0.80 -34.48 -17.83
N GLY A 302 -1.53 -33.46 -18.26
CA GLY A 302 -2.60 -32.85 -17.49
C GLY A 302 -2.10 -31.92 -16.38
N SER A 303 -2.96 -30.98 -16.03
CA SER A 303 -2.63 -29.86 -15.14
C SER A 303 -2.14 -30.26 -13.75
N GLU A 304 -2.80 -31.22 -13.09
CA GLU A 304 -2.42 -31.64 -11.74
C GLU A 304 -1.05 -32.32 -11.72
N ALA A 305 -0.79 -33.26 -12.64
CA ALA A 305 0.48 -33.96 -12.71
C ALA A 305 1.63 -32.99 -12.97
N ARG A 306 1.42 -32.02 -13.88
CA ARG A 306 2.40 -30.95 -14.18
C ARG A 306 2.74 -30.10 -12.96
N LEU A 307 1.73 -29.62 -12.22
CA LEU A 307 1.94 -28.85 -10.99
C LEU A 307 2.75 -29.66 -9.97
N ARG A 308 2.41 -30.93 -9.76
CA ARG A 308 3.14 -31.82 -8.85
C ARG A 308 4.58 -32.06 -9.29
N ARG A 309 4.83 -32.22 -10.60
CA ARG A 309 6.19 -32.37 -11.15
C ARG A 309 7.03 -31.12 -10.88
N LEU A 310 6.53 -29.95 -11.27
CA LEU A 310 7.24 -28.68 -11.05
C LEU A 310 7.42 -28.38 -9.55
N HIS A 311 6.47 -28.77 -8.69
CA HIS A 311 6.66 -28.68 -7.24
C HIS A 311 7.81 -29.56 -6.76
N ALA A 312 7.92 -30.79 -7.25
CA ALA A 312 9.03 -31.69 -6.94
C ALA A 312 10.39 -31.16 -7.43
N GLU A 313 10.39 -30.27 -8.43
CA GLU A 313 11.57 -29.53 -8.90
C GLU A 313 11.92 -28.29 -8.04
N GLY A 314 11.13 -27.98 -7.01
CA GLY A 314 11.37 -26.88 -6.08
C GLY A 314 10.54 -25.63 -6.32
N PHE A 315 9.59 -25.64 -7.26
CA PHE A 315 8.68 -24.52 -7.46
C PHE A 315 7.50 -24.54 -6.48
N SER A 316 6.96 -23.35 -6.21
CA SER A 316 5.69 -23.15 -5.53
C SER A 316 4.76 -22.34 -6.40
N PHE A 317 3.46 -22.41 -6.13
CA PHE A 317 2.47 -21.76 -6.99
C PHE A 317 1.62 -20.73 -6.25
N LYS A 318 1.28 -19.67 -6.98
CA LYS A 318 0.24 -18.72 -6.60
C LYS A 318 -1.01 -18.90 -7.45
N PHE A 319 -2.17 -19.03 -6.81
CA PHE A 319 -3.47 -19.18 -7.46
C PHE A 319 -4.37 -17.95 -7.22
N TRP A 320 -5.22 -17.62 -8.19
CA TRP A 320 -6.40 -16.78 -7.97
C TRP A 320 -7.54 -17.63 -7.41
N PHE A 321 -8.30 -17.11 -6.44
CA PHE A 321 -9.43 -17.81 -5.86
C PHE A 321 -10.50 -16.83 -5.35
N SER A 322 -11.79 -17.16 -5.56
CA SER A 322 -12.89 -16.46 -4.93
C SER A 322 -13.60 -17.38 -3.93
N PRO A 323 -13.40 -17.19 -2.61
CA PRO A 323 -13.91 -18.12 -1.63
C PRO A 323 -15.39 -17.95 -1.30
N PHE A 324 -16.01 -16.80 -1.61
CA PHE A 324 -17.37 -16.50 -1.15
C PHE A 324 -18.45 -16.96 -2.14
N TRP A 325 -18.10 -17.26 -3.38
CA TRP A 325 -19.08 -17.59 -4.41
C TRP A 325 -18.51 -18.53 -5.46
N PHE A 326 -19.40 -19.16 -6.22
CA PHE A 326 -19.09 -19.98 -7.39
C PHE A 326 -20.21 -19.86 -8.44
N PHE A 327 -19.95 -20.30 -9.67
CA PHE A 327 -20.97 -20.39 -10.72
C PHE A 327 -21.74 -21.70 -10.65
N GLY A 328 -23.07 -21.64 -10.69
CA GLY A 328 -23.94 -22.81 -10.64
C GLY A 328 -23.77 -23.75 -11.83
N GLU A 329 -23.15 -23.27 -12.91
CA GLU A 329 -22.77 -24.04 -14.10
C GLU A 329 -21.51 -24.90 -13.89
N ALA A 330 -20.79 -24.72 -12.78
CA ALA A 330 -19.67 -25.59 -12.40
C ALA A 330 -20.14 -27.02 -12.07
N GLU A 331 -19.35 -28.01 -12.49
CA GLU A 331 -19.75 -29.42 -12.47
C GLU A 331 -19.89 -29.95 -11.04
N GLY A 332 -21.12 -30.31 -10.65
CA GLY A 332 -21.46 -30.90 -9.34
C GLY A 332 -21.34 -29.94 -8.14
N THR A 333 -20.84 -28.72 -8.34
CA THR A 333 -20.55 -27.79 -7.24
C THR A 333 -21.83 -27.28 -6.57
N LEU A 334 -22.87 -26.99 -7.37
CA LEU A 334 -24.16 -26.54 -6.86
C LEU A 334 -24.88 -27.65 -6.09
N GLU A 335 -24.85 -28.88 -6.59
CA GLU A 335 -25.45 -30.05 -5.96
C GLU A 335 -24.81 -30.32 -4.60
N GLU A 336 -23.49 -30.30 -4.54
CA GLU A 336 -22.73 -30.49 -3.30
C GLU A 336 -23.03 -29.40 -2.27
N ASN A 337 -23.14 -28.14 -2.72
CA ASN A 337 -23.24 -26.99 -1.82
C ASN A 337 -24.66 -26.45 -1.60
N ARG A 338 -25.70 -27.16 -2.08
CA ARG A 338 -27.08 -26.66 -2.12
C ARG A 338 -27.64 -26.24 -0.76
N GLU A 339 -27.24 -26.94 0.30
CA GLU A 339 -27.73 -26.68 1.67
C GLU A 339 -27.00 -25.54 2.38
N ASN A 340 -25.75 -25.27 1.98
CA ASN A 340 -24.87 -24.27 2.59
C ASN A 340 -24.72 -23.01 1.74
N LEU A 341 -25.71 -22.75 0.88
CA LEU A 341 -25.84 -21.46 0.19
C LEU A 341 -26.35 -20.39 1.15
N LEU A 342 -25.78 -19.20 1.05
CA LEU A 342 -26.23 -18.01 1.76
C LEU A 342 -27.61 -17.59 1.23
N LYS A 343 -28.52 -17.26 2.14
CA LYS A 343 -29.92 -16.98 1.83
C LYS A 343 -30.26 -15.50 1.97
N ASP A 344 -31.27 -15.05 1.23
CA ASP A 344 -31.89 -13.74 1.40
C ASP A 344 -32.86 -13.72 2.61
N ALA A 345 -33.51 -12.57 2.83
CA ALA A 345 -34.49 -12.39 3.90
C ALA A 345 -35.69 -13.35 3.76
N GLU A 346 -36.06 -13.72 2.53
CA GLU A 346 -37.12 -14.68 2.21
C GLU A 346 -36.69 -16.14 2.36
N GLY A 347 -35.43 -16.39 2.70
CA GLY A 347 -34.87 -17.74 2.89
C GLY A 347 -34.51 -18.46 1.59
N LYS A 348 -34.45 -17.75 0.45
CA LYS A 348 -34.03 -18.31 -0.84
C LYS A 348 -32.53 -18.11 -1.04
N PRO A 349 -31.83 -19.02 -1.74
CA PRO A 349 -30.42 -18.81 -2.06
C PRO A 349 -30.18 -17.51 -2.83
N ILE A 350 -29.22 -16.71 -2.36
CA ILE A 350 -28.82 -15.49 -3.06
C ILE A 350 -28.14 -15.90 -4.36
N LYS A 351 -28.66 -15.38 -5.47
CA LYS A 351 -28.09 -15.54 -6.80
C LYS A 351 -27.87 -14.20 -7.48
N ARG A 352 -26.78 -14.09 -8.25
CA ARG A 352 -26.53 -12.95 -9.12
C ARG A 352 -26.29 -13.44 -10.54
N GLU A 353 -27.00 -12.84 -11.48
CA GLU A 353 -26.69 -13.05 -12.89
C GLU A 353 -25.39 -12.30 -13.22
N PHE A 354 -24.41 -13.03 -13.70
CA PHE A 354 -23.16 -12.49 -14.19
C PHE A 354 -23.21 -12.43 -15.71
N LYS A 355 -23.40 -11.24 -16.25
CA LYS A 355 -23.28 -11.00 -17.69
C LYS A 355 -21.81 -10.89 -18.03
N GLN A 356 -21.36 -11.68 -18.99
CA GLN A 356 -20.00 -11.61 -19.48
C GLN A 356 -19.75 -10.20 -20.06
N GLY A 357 -18.81 -9.48 -19.45
CA GLY A 357 -18.54 -8.06 -19.68
C GLY A 357 -17.06 -7.76 -19.89
N GLY A 358 -16.33 -8.69 -20.53
CA GLY A 358 -14.87 -8.61 -20.74
C GLY A 358 -14.04 -9.45 -19.75
N TRP A 359 -14.68 -10.23 -18.88
CA TRP A 359 -14.03 -11.23 -18.03
C TRP A 359 -14.17 -12.62 -18.68
N GLU A 360 -13.09 -13.39 -18.77
CA GLU A 360 -13.04 -14.72 -19.43
C GLU A 360 -13.57 -15.88 -18.56
N PHE A 361 -14.54 -15.60 -17.69
CA PHE A 361 -15.21 -16.66 -16.94
C PHE A 361 -16.20 -17.40 -17.84
N GLY A 362 -16.04 -18.72 -17.96
CA GLY A 362 -16.90 -19.54 -18.81
C GLY A 362 -16.45 -19.52 -20.27
N ARG A 363 -15.90 -20.64 -20.73
CA ARG A 363 -15.51 -20.94 -22.11
C ARG A 363 -16.41 -22.00 -22.73
N GLY A 364 -16.26 -22.21 -24.04
CA GLY A 364 -16.96 -23.24 -24.79
C GLY A 364 -18.48 -23.00 -24.76
N PRO A 365 -19.29 -23.91 -24.17
CA PRO A 365 -20.75 -23.78 -24.16
C PRO A 365 -21.29 -22.57 -23.39
N PHE A 366 -20.42 -21.83 -22.69
CA PHE A 366 -20.75 -20.70 -21.82
C PHE A 366 -20.30 -19.34 -22.33
N THR A 367 -19.45 -19.25 -23.37
CA THR A 367 -18.75 -18.02 -23.83
C THR A 367 -19.62 -16.78 -24.08
N GLU A 368 -20.94 -16.94 -24.25
CA GLU A 368 -21.87 -15.82 -24.48
C GLU A 368 -23.14 -15.91 -23.62
N LYS A 369 -23.12 -16.79 -22.61
CA LYS A 369 -24.27 -17.02 -21.74
C LYS A 369 -24.07 -16.29 -20.42
N PRO A 370 -25.10 -15.62 -19.89
CA PRO A 370 -25.09 -15.21 -18.50
C PRO A 370 -24.86 -16.43 -17.60
N LEU A 371 -23.97 -16.28 -16.63
CA LEU A 371 -23.69 -17.31 -15.61
C LEU A 371 -24.43 -16.96 -14.32
N THR A 372 -24.69 -17.96 -13.48
CA THR A 372 -25.40 -17.76 -12.21
C THR A 372 -24.45 -17.88 -11.03
N GLN A 373 -24.09 -16.76 -10.42
CA GLN A 373 -23.30 -16.77 -9.18
C GLN A 373 -24.16 -17.15 -7.98
N TYR A 374 -23.70 -18.11 -7.19
CA TYR A 374 -24.25 -18.48 -5.90
C TYR A 374 -23.24 -18.18 -4.79
N PHE A 375 -23.74 -17.71 -3.65
CA PHE A 375 -22.92 -17.33 -2.49
C PHE A 375 -22.93 -18.42 -1.44
N LEU A 376 -21.77 -18.72 -0.87
CA LEU A 376 -21.62 -19.68 0.22
C LEU A 376 -21.89 -19.00 1.57
N ASP A 377 -22.50 -19.76 2.48
CA ASP A 377 -22.72 -19.34 3.85
C ASP A 377 -21.52 -19.71 4.73
N GLY A 378 -20.73 -18.72 5.14
CA GLY A 378 -19.54 -18.92 5.97
C GLY A 378 -19.80 -19.44 7.38
N THR A 379 -21.04 -19.36 7.84
CA THR A 379 -21.45 -19.89 9.15
C THR A 379 -21.81 -21.37 9.09
N HIS A 380 -22.12 -21.90 7.90
CA HIS A 380 -22.51 -23.28 7.74
C HIS A 380 -21.28 -24.23 7.80
N PRO A 381 -21.29 -25.30 8.62
CA PRO A 381 -20.13 -26.19 8.77
C PRO A 381 -19.69 -26.87 7.46
N LYS A 382 -20.64 -27.17 6.56
CA LYS A 382 -20.32 -27.75 5.25
C LYS A 382 -19.55 -26.81 4.32
N THR A 383 -19.75 -25.49 4.41
CA THR A 383 -18.91 -24.52 3.70
C THR A 383 -17.46 -24.61 4.14
N ARG A 384 -17.23 -24.70 5.47
CA ARG A 384 -15.88 -24.83 6.03
C ARG A 384 -15.22 -26.15 5.62
N ALA A 385 -15.97 -27.25 5.64
CA ALA A 385 -15.49 -28.56 5.19
C ALA A 385 -15.13 -28.56 3.69
N TYR A 386 -15.97 -27.95 2.86
CA TYR A 386 -15.75 -27.79 1.42
C TYR A 386 -14.46 -27.01 1.14
N LEU A 387 -14.31 -25.82 1.71
CA LEU A 387 -13.11 -24.99 1.55
C LEU A 387 -11.86 -25.69 2.09
N THR A 388 -11.95 -26.33 3.26
CA THR A 388 -10.83 -27.08 3.85
C THR A 388 -10.33 -28.17 2.91
N ARG A 389 -11.23 -28.92 2.27
CA ARG A 389 -10.85 -29.95 1.29
C ARG A 389 -10.12 -29.35 0.10
N VAL A 390 -10.67 -28.29 -0.51
CA VAL A 390 -10.06 -27.62 -1.66
C VAL A 390 -8.64 -27.14 -1.33
N PHE A 391 -8.46 -26.42 -0.22
CA PHE A 391 -7.17 -25.85 0.14
C PHE A 391 -6.14 -26.87 0.62
N LYS A 392 -6.56 -27.98 1.25
CA LYS A 392 -5.65 -29.11 1.55
C LYS A 392 -5.13 -29.75 0.27
N THR A 393 -6.01 -30.06 -0.68
CA THR A 393 -5.60 -30.59 -1.98
C THR A 393 -4.67 -29.62 -2.70
N TYR A 394 -4.97 -28.32 -2.66
CA TYR A 394 -4.07 -27.32 -3.25
C TYR A 394 -2.69 -27.27 -2.59
N ARG A 395 -2.63 -27.35 -1.27
CA ARG A 395 -1.36 -27.40 -0.54
C ARG A 395 -0.52 -28.61 -0.96
N GLU A 396 -1.15 -29.77 -1.11
CA GLU A 396 -0.49 -31.01 -1.57
C GLU A 396 0.03 -30.92 -3.01
N MET A 397 -0.55 -30.07 -3.86
CA MET A 397 -0.08 -29.81 -5.22
C MET A 397 1.04 -28.76 -5.30
N GLY A 398 1.39 -28.11 -4.19
CA GLY A 398 2.49 -27.13 -4.15
C GLY A 398 2.06 -25.66 -4.11
N MET A 399 0.77 -25.36 -3.94
CA MET A 399 0.32 -23.97 -3.75
C MET A 399 0.79 -23.45 -2.40
N ARG A 400 1.40 -22.26 -2.40
CA ARG A 400 1.89 -21.55 -1.20
C ARG A 400 1.53 -20.06 -1.21
N ALA A 401 0.77 -19.62 -2.21
CA ALA A 401 0.26 -18.26 -2.26
C ALA A 401 -1.13 -18.20 -2.91
N TYR A 402 -1.96 -17.28 -2.45
CA TYR A 402 -3.30 -17.06 -3.01
C TYR A 402 -3.59 -15.56 -3.17
N MET A 403 -4.10 -15.19 -4.34
CA MET A 403 -4.84 -13.95 -4.55
C MET A 403 -6.33 -14.25 -4.33
N LEU A 404 -6.86 -13.79 -3.19
CA LEU A 404 -8.26 -13.89 -2.83
C LEU A 404 -9.02 -12.67 -3.35
N ASP A 405 -10.05 -12.92 -4.15
CA ASP A 405 -10.69 -11.87 -4.93
C ASP A 405 -12.21 -11.88 -4.79
N PHE A 406 -12.85 -10.74 -5.13
CA PHE A 406 -14.31 -10.56 -5.05
C PHE A 406 -14.92 -10.88 -3.67
N LEU A 407 -14.24 -10.44 -2.61
CA LEU A 407 -14.59 -10.70 -1.21
C LEU A 407 -15.73 -9.81 -0.68
N SER A 408 -16.76 -9.57 -1.49
CA SER A 408 -17.88 -8.72 -1.08
C SER A 408 -18.70 -9.37 0.04
N ILE A 409 -18.85 -8.64 1.14
CA ILE A 409 -19.81 -8.97 2.21
C ILE A 409 -21.19 -8.51 1.75
N LEU A 410 -22.20 -9.35 1.94
CA LEU A 410 -23.58 -9.09 1.50
C LEU A 410 -24.46 -8.64 2.69
N PRO A 411 -24.75 -7.34 2.85
CA PRO A 411 -25.63 -6.87 3.91
C PRO A 411 -27.05 -7.41 3.72
N GLY A 412 -27.74 -7.70 4.83
CA GLY A 412 -29.13 -8.20 4.81
C GLY A 412 -29.28 -9.67 4.39
N ALA A 413 -28.19 -10.38 4.15
CA ALA A 413 -28.21 -11.83 3.99
C ALA A 413 -28.55 -12.52 5.31
N LYS A 414 -29.17 -13.70 5.23
CA LYS A 414 -29.56 -14.53 6.36
C LYS A 414 -28.61 -15.73 6.48
N PRO A 415 -27.60 -15.67 7.37
CA PRO A 415 -26.73 -16.81 7.62
C PRO A 415 -27.47 -17.94 8.36
N TYR A 416 -26.91 -19.15 8.29
CA TYR A 416 -27.32 -20.36 8.99
C TYR A 416 -27.20 -20.17 10.50
N ASP A 417 -26.07 -19.63 10.95
CA ASP A 417 -25.92 -19.11 12.31
C ASP A 417 -26.32 -17.63 12.33
N ASP A 418 -27.57 -17.38 12.69
CA ASP A 418 -28.15 -16.03 12.76
C ASP A 418 -27.66 -15.19 13.95
N THR A 419 -26.70 -15.70 14.72
CA THR A 419 -26.03 -14.97 15.81
C THR A 419 -24.76 -14.26 15.37
N LEU A 420 -24.21 -14.62 14.20
CA LEU A 420 -23.01 -14.02 13.65
C LEU A 420 -23.35 -12.93 12.63
N LEU A 421 -22.57 -11.85 12.62
CA LEU A 421 -22.70 -10.78 11.64
C LEU A 421 -22.08 -11.17 10.29
N PRO A 422 -22.49 -10.50 9.19
CA PRO A 422 -21.97 -10.84 7.85
C PRO A 422 -20.45 -10.78 7.72
N LEU A 423 -19.78 -9.83 8.40
CA LEU A 423 -18.32 -9.76 8.40
C LEU A 423 -17.68 -10.92 9.19
N GLU A 424 -18.25 -11.30 10.33
CA GLU A 424 -17.76 -12.43 11.12
C GLU A 424 -17.89 -13.75 10.33
N ALA A 425 -19.00 -13.93 9.62
CA ALA A 425 -19.20 -15.08 8.72
C ALA A 425 -18.16 -15.12 7.60
N ALA A 426 -17.87 -13.98 6.96
CA ALA A 426 -16.85 -13.86 5.93
C ALA A 426 -15.44 -14.17 6.47
N ARG A 427 -15.11 -13.64 7.65
CA ARG A 427 -13.83 -13.91 8.35
C ARG A 427 -13.69 -15.38 8.70
N ALA A 428 -14.76 -16.04 9.16
CA ALA A 428 -14.72 -17.46 9.47
C ALA A 428 -14.31 -18.32 8.26
N MET A 429 -14.77 -17.99 7.05
CA MET A 429 -14.33 -18.68 5.83
C MET A 429 -12.84 -18.49 5.57
N LEU A 430 -12.34 -17.25 5.66
CA LEU A 430 -10.94 -16.94 5.43
C LEU A 430 -10.02 -17.62 6.46
N LEU A 431 -10.45 -17.68 7.73
CA LEU A 431 -9.70 -18.38 8.78
C LEU A 431 -9.65 -19.89 8.54
N SER A 432 -10.76 -20.53 8.13
CA SER A 432 -10.76 -21.95 7.76
C SER A 432 -9.84 -22.23 6.56
N ILE A 433 -9.80 -21.33 5.58
CA ILE A 433 -8.89 -21.41 4.45
C ILE A 433 -7.43 -21.32 4.91
N ARG A 434 -7.11 -20.36 5.78
CA ARG A 434 -5.75 -20.17 6.31
C ARG A 434 -5.27 -21.40 7.09
N GLU A 435 -6.12 -21.96 7.93
CA GLU A 435 -5.84 -23.20 8.65
C GLU A 435 -5.57 -24.37 7.70
N ALA A 436 -6.39 -24.54 6.67
CA ALA A 436 -6.26 -25.62 5.70
C ALA A 436 -5.02 -25.50 4.80
N ALA A 437 -4.66 -24.28 4.41
CA ALA A 437 -3.52 -24.02 3.54
C ALA A 437 -2.18 -24.01 4.29
N GLY A 438 -2.17 -23.92 5.62
CA GLY A 438 -0.96 -23.93 6.44
C GLY A 438 -0.34 -22.54 6.67
N PRO A 439 0.47 -22.38 7.74
CA PRO A 439 0.97 -21.09 8.22
C PRO A 439 2.01 -20.44 7.30
N ASP A 440 2.69 -21.22 6.47
CA ASP A 440 3.70 -20.77 5.48
C ASP A 440 3.09 -20.27 4.16
N THR A 441 1.76 -20.20 4.07
CA THR A 441 1.06 -19.77 2.86
C THR A 441 0.74 -18.28 2.90
N HIS A 442 1.11 -17.58 1.82
CA HIS A 442 0.76 -16.18 1.59
C HIS A 442 -0.70 -16.01 1.16
N PHE A 443 -1.46 -15.16 1.87
CA PHE A 443 -2.77 -14.70 1.43
C PHE A 443 -2.74 -13.21 1.15
N GLN A 444 -3.19 -12.84 -0.05
CA GLN A 444 -3.40 -11.46 -0.41
C GLN A 444 -4.80 -11.21 -0.95
N THR A 445 -5.36 -10.03 -0.69
CA THR A 445 -6.61 -9.58 -1.33
C THR A 445 -6.35 -8.74 -2.58
N ALA A 446 -7.26 -8.81 -3.55
CA ALA A 446 -7.28 -7.95 -4.74
C ALA A 446 -8.47 -6.98 -4.71
N VAL A 447 -9.66 -7.44 -5.13
CA VAL A 447 -10.92 -6.67 -5.03
C VAL A 447 -11.51 -6.79 -3.61
N ALA A 448 -12.08 -5.69 -3.11
CA ALA A 448 -12.65 -5.58 -1.76
C ALA A 448 -11.64 -5.77 -0.61
N SER A 449 -10.38 -5.36 -0.83
CA SER A 449 -9.39 -5.19 0.24
C SER A 449 -9.94 -4.32 1.37
N THR A 450 -9.91 -4.82 2.60
CA THR A 450 -10.36 -4.09 3.77
C THR A 450 -9.51 -4.44 5.00
N PRO A 451 -9.18 -3.45 5.86
CA PRO A 451 -8.64 -3.69 7.20
C PRO A 451 -9.48 -4.67 8.04
N SER A 452 -10.76 -4.85 7.72
CA SER A 452 -11.62 -5.83 8.39
C SER A 452 -11.19 -7.29 8.23
N PHE A 453 -10.26 -7.58 7.32
CA PHE A 453 -9.64 -8.91 7.19
C PHE A 453 -8.28 -9.01 7.90
N ILE A 454 -7.95 -8.06 8.79
CA ILE A 454 -6.76 -8.15 9.65
C ILE A 454 -6.75 -9.50 10.40
N GLY A 455 -5.58 -10.14 10.38
CA GLY A 455 -5.37 -11.49 10.92
C GLY A 455 -5.86 -12.63 10.02
N CYS A 456 -6.73 -12.37 9.03
CA CYS A 456 -7.17 -13.37 8.05
C CYS A 456 -6.22 -13.46 6.84
N VAL A 457 -5.65 -12.33 6.42
CA VAL A 457 -4.73 -12.23 5.27
C VAL A 457 -3.40 -11.58 5.70
N GLN A 458 -2.35 -11.73 4.89
CA GLN A 458 -1.06 -11.07 5.11
C GLN A 458 -0.91 -9.79 4.30
N ALA A 459 -1.43 -9.76 3.06
CA ALA A 459 -1.29 -8.61 2.18
C ALA A 459 -2.64 -8.14 1.61
N ALA A 460 -2.69 -6.89 1.19
CA ALA A 460 -3.88 -6.32 0.55
C ALA A 460 -3.47 -5.38 -0.57
N ARG A 461 -4.12 -5.52 -1.74
CA ARG A 461 -3.97 -4.56 -2.84
C ARG A 461 -4.49 -3.20 -2.40
N VAL A 462 -3.60 -2.20 -2.38
CA VAL A 462 -3.90 -0.83 -1.93
C VAL A 462 -4.22 0.12 -3.07
N GLY A 463 -3.70 -0.14 -4.27
CA GLY A 463 -3.96 0.61 -5.49
C GLY A 463 -5.01 -0.03 -6.40
N ARG A 464 -5.40 0.68 -7.46
CA ARG A 464 -6.19 0.10 -8.56
C ARG A 464 -5.38 -0.96 -9.29
N ASP A 465 -6.01 -1.64 -10.24
CA ASP A 465 -5.28 -2.52 -11.15
C ASP A 465 -4.21 -1.71 -11.89
N TYR A 466 -2.95 -2.19 -11.85
CA TYR A 466 -1.80 -1.53 -12.45
C TYR A 466 -0.88 -2.61 -13.04
N GLY A 467 -0.44 -2.40 -14.27
CA GLY A 467 0.43 -3.35 -15.01
C GLY A 467 -0.25 -4.65 -15.44
N GLU A 468 -1.51 -4.88 -15.08
CA GLU A 468 -2.26 -6.08 -15.47
C GLU A 468 -2.62 -6.06 -16.96
N SER A 469 -2.36 -7.19 -17.65
CA SER A 469 -2.86 -7.43 -19.00
C SER A 469 -4.38 -7.62 -19.01
N ARG A 470 -5.06 -7.20 -20.07
CA ARG A 470 -6.41 -7.70 -20.37
C ARG A 470 -6.40 -8.65 -21.56
N PRO A 471 -7.31 -9.62 -21.57
CA PRO A 471 -7.52 -10.44 -22.74
C PRO A 471 -7.99 -9.58 -23.89
N VAL A 472 -7.47 -9.89 -25.09
CA VAL A 472 -7.89 -9.25 -26.34
C VAL A 472 -9.29 -9.78 -26.67
N HIS A 473 -10.32 -9.10 -26.18
CA HIS A 473 -11.71 -9.54 -26.28
C HIS A 473 -12.58 -8.56 -27.10
N PRO A 474 -13.53 -9.03 -27.94
CA PRO A 474 -14.40 -8.17 -28.75
C PRO A 474 -15.28 -7.19 -27.96
N MET A 475 -15.46 -7.35 -26.64
CA MET A 475 -16.25 -6.46 -25.79
C MET A 475 -15.77 -6.41 -24.31
N PRO A 476 -15.85 -5.27 -23.60
CA PRO A 476 -15.92 -3.90 -24.10
C PRO A 476 -14.50 -3.28 -24.16
N ASN A 477 -14.15 -2.74 -25.32
CA ASN A 477 -13.11 -1.72 -25.54
C ASN A 477 -11.62 -2.10 -25.64
N TRP A 478 -11.20 -3.34 -25.36
CA TRP A 478 -9.78 -3.78 -25.45
C TRP A 478 -9.47 -4.65 -26.68
N ARG A 479 -10.35 -4.59 -27.71
CA ARG A 479 -10.44 -5.50 -28.86
C ARG A 479 -9.14 -5.89 -29.56
N ASN A 480 -8.11 -5.06 -29.46
CA ASN A 480 -6.85 -5.19 -30.17
C ASN A 480 -5.63 -4.82 -29.30
N ALA A 481 -5.78 -4.73 -27.98
CA ALA A 481 -4.70 -4.35 -27.08
C ALA A 481 -4.82 -5.04 -25.72
N GLU A 482 -3.68 -5.51 -25.21
CA GLU A 482 -3.59 -6.10 -23.86
C GLU A 482 -3.27 -5.09 -22.77
N LEU A 483 -2.83 -3.90 -23.16
CA LEU A 483 -2.37 -2.82 -22.29
C LEU A 483 -3.03 -1.51 -22.71
N CYS A 484 -3.22 -0.64 -21.74
CA CYS A 484 -3.64 0.73 -21.96
C CYS A 484 -2.71 1.70 -21.23
N LEU A 485 -2.77 2.97 -21.62
CA LEU A 485 -2.16 4.10 -20.91
C LEU A 485 -3.27 5.08 -20.57
N HIS A 486 -3.10 5.84 -19.49
CA HIS A 486 -3.98 6.96 -19.14
C HIS A 486 -5.43 6.55 -18.82
N ASP A 487 -5.68 5.26 -18.58
CA ASP A 487 -6.98 4.78 -18.16
C ASP A 487 -7.18 4.98 -16.65
N ARG A 488 -8.36 5.46 -16.25
CA ARG A 488 -8.67 5.76 -14.85
C ARG A 488 -8.66 4.52 -13.96
N HIS A 489 -8.88 3.33 -14.51
CA HIS A 489 -9.02 2.08 -13.76
C HIS A 489 -7.79 1.17 -13.86
N PHE A 490 -7.11 1.11 -15.01
CA PHE A 490 -6.14 0.04 -15.29
C PHE A 490 -4.69 0.51 -15.51
N ALA A 491 -4.47 1.80 -15.82
CA ALA A 491 -3.14 2.31 -16.20
C ALA A 491 -2.95 3.76 -15.80
N ASN A 492 -3.14 4.03 -14.51
CA ASN A 492 -3.05 5.36 -13.94
C ASN A 492 -1.82 5.51 -13.03
N ALA A 493 -0.78 6.19 -13.54
CA ALA A 493 0.44 6.47 -12.77
C ALA A 493 0.17 7.34 -11.52
N HIS A 494 -0.71 8.33 -11.62
CA HIS A 494 -1.09 9.16 -10.48
C HIS A 494 -1.76 8.34 -9.38
N SER A 495 -2.81 7.57 -9.70
CA SER A 495 -3.49 6.71 -8.71
C SER A 495 -2.52 5.68 -8.13
N PHE A 496 -1.58 5.16 -8.92
CA PHE A 496 -0.57 4.23 -8.45
C PHE A 496 0.34 4.86 -7.37
N VAL A 497 0.94 6.02 -7.65
CA VAL A 497 1.79 6.76 -6.70
C VAL A 497 0.98 7.26 -5.51
N GLN A 498 -0.19 7.87 -5.74
CA GLN A 498 -1.04 8.48 -4.72
C GLN A 498 -1.60 7.44 -3.74
N ASN A 499 -2.00 6.25 -4.18
CA ASN A 499 -2.46 5.19 -3.28
C ASN A 499 -1.28 4.59 -2.49
N ALA A 500 -0.10 4.40 -3.10
CA ALA A 500 1.08 3.96 -2.37
C ALA A 500 1.45 4.97 -1.27
N ALA A 501 1.47 6.25 -1.62
CA ALA A 501 1.69 7.36 -0.70
C ALA A 501 0.64 7.40 0.42
N ALA A 502 -0.64 7.29 0.10
CA ALA A 502 -1.73 7.44 1.07
C ALA A 502 -1.98 6.18 1.91
N SER A 503 -1.40 5.03 1.57
CA SER A 503 -1.54 3.78 2.34
C SER A 503 -0.29 3.41 3.14
N TRP A 504 0.78 4.20 3.09
CA TRP A 504 2.08 3.83 3.67
C TRP A 504 1.99 3.33 5.12
N PHE A 505 1.19 4.00 5.95
CA PHE A 505 1.06 3.71 7.38
C PHE A 505 0.39 2.37 7.72
N THR A 506 -0.21 1.70 6.73
CA THR A 506 -0.85 0.38 6.94
C THR A 506 0.14 -0.78 6.82
N ASN A 507 1.26 -0.56 6.13
CA ASN A 507 2.23 -1.59 5.82
C ASN A 507 2.87 -2.16 7.09
N ARG A 508 2.90 -3.50 7.21
CA ARG A 508 3.40 -4.23 8.39
C ARG A 508 2.71 -3.88 9.72
N LYS A 509 1.54 -3.23 9.67
CA LYS A 509 0.70 -2.93 10.85
C LYS A 509 -0.70 -3.50 10.72
N VAL A 510 -1.30 -3.32 9.55
CA VAL A 510 -2.63 -3.84 9.20
C VAL A 510 -2.49 -5.02 8.23
N PHE A 511 -1.72 -4.81 7.15
CA PHE A 511 -1.37 -5.78 6.11
C PHE A 511 -0.04 -5.36 5.47
N ILE A 512 0.55 -6.21 4.61
CA ILE A 512 1.54 -5.79 3.63
C ILE A 512 0.83 -5.12 2.46
N ASN A 513 1.33 -3.96 2.02
CA ASN A 513 0.71 -3.23 0.92
C ASN A 513 1.12 -3.85 -0.42
N ASP A 514 0.16 -4.36 -1.19
CA ASP A 514 0.38 -4.94 -2.52
C ASP A 514 0.17 -3.87 -3.61
N LEU A 515 1.24 -3.59 -4.35
CA LEU A 515 1.29 -2.64 -5.48
C LEU A 515 0.88 -3.23 -6.83
N ASN A 516 0.54 -4.52 -6.87
CA ASN A 516 0.07 -5.27 -8.03
C ASN A 516 1.18 -5.80 -8.98
N VAL A 517 1.11 -5.52 -10.27
CA VAL A 517 1.97 -6.12 -11.31
C VAL A 517 3.01 -5.11 -11.80
N LEU A 518 4.27 -5.53 -11.84
CA LEU A 518 5.33 -4.81 -12.56
C LEU A 518 5.34 -5.31 -14.01
N ARG A 519 4.87 -4.45 -14.92
CA ARG A 519 4.90 -4.67 -16.37
C ARG A 519 5.45 -3.42 -17.06
N ILE A 520 6.56 -3.57 -17.78
CA ILE A 520 7.35 -2.45 -18.30
C ILE A 520 7.90 -2.70 -19.71
N ASP A 521 7.51 -3.76 -20.40
CA ASP A 521 7.99 -3.98 -21.77
C ASP A 521 7.52 -2.89 -22.74
N GLN A 522 8.20 -2.80 -23.87
CA GLN A 522 7.75 -2.00 -24.99
C GLN A 522 6.36 -2.48 -25.45
N PRO A 523 5.43 -1.57 -25.80
CA PRO A 523 5.63 -0.15 -26.10
C PRO A 523 5.45 0.82 -24.92
N ILE A 524 5.49 0.37 -23.64
CA ILE A 524 5.40 1.29 -22.49
C ILE A 524 6.56 2.31 -22.54
N PRO A 525 6.29 3.63 -22.45
CA PRO A 525 7.34 4.66 -22.45
C PRO A 525 8.39 4.44 -21.36
N LEU A 526 9.65 4.78 -21.65
CA LEU A 526 10.77 4.52 -20.74
C LEU A 526 10.61 5.25 -19.40
N GLU A 527 10.17 6.51 -19.40
CA GLU A 527 9.98 7.26 -18.15
C GLU A 527 8.90 6.65 -17.25
N LEU A 528 7.82 6.11 -17.83
CA LEU A 528 6.80 5.38 -17.07
C LEU A 528 7.33 4.04 -16.52
N ALA A 529 8.18 3.35 -17.28
CA ALA A 529 8.86 2.15 -16.80
C ALA A 529 9.85 2.43 -15.66
N ARG A 530 10.60 3.54 -15.73
CA ARG A 530 11.48 4.02 -14.65
C ARG A 530 10.67 4.41 -13.41
N LEU A 531 9.54 5.08 -13.59
CA LEU A 531 8.59 5.40 -12.51
C LEU A 531 8.11 4.13 -11.81
N SER A 532 7.62 3.16 -12.59
CA SER A 532 7.15 1.87 -12.07
C SER A 532 8.24 1.14 -11.31
N SER A 533 9.43 1.02 -11.91
CA SER A 533 10.59 0.34 -11.31
C SER A 533 11.05 1.04 -10.04
N THR A 534 11.02 2.38 -9.99
CA THR A 534 11.35 3.15 -8.78
C THR A 534 10.38 2.84 -7.65
N LEU A 535 9.07 2.87 -7.91
CA LEU A 535 8.09 2.63 -6.84
C LEU A 535 8.10 1.18 -6.35
N PHE A 536 8.19 0.20 -7.25
CA PHE A 536 8.34 -1.21 -6.89
C PHE A 536 9.66 -1.48 -6.16
N GLY A 537 10.79 -0.95 -6.65
CA GLY A 537 12.10 -1.15 -6.05
C GLY A 537 12.28 -0.49 -4.68
N LEU A 538 11.60 0.64 -4.41
CA LEU A 538 11.54 1.24 -3.07
C LEU A 538 10.58 0.50 -2.12
N SER A 539 9.60 -0.23 -2.66
CA SER A 539 8.54 -0.91 -1.91
C SER A 539 8.85 -2.38 -1.71
N GLY A 540 10.02 -2.68 -1.13
CA GLY A 540 10.54 -4.04 -0.98
C GLY A 540 9.61 -5.02 -0.25
N ASP A 541 8.81 -4.56 0.73
CA ASP A 541 7.81 -5.42 1.39
C ASP A 541 6.70 -5.89 0.44
N SER A 542 6.32 -5.08 -0.57
CA SER A 542 5.20 -5.37 -1.46
C SER A 542 5.44 -6.67 -2.22
N PRO A 543 4.52 -7.65 -2.20
CA PRO A 543 4.61 -8.76 -3.14
C PRO A 543 4.63 -8.20 -4.56
N VAL A 544 5.42 -8.80 -5.45
CA VAL A 544 5.57 -8.34 -6.84
C VAL A 544 5.21 -9.46 -7.78
N ALA A 545 4.30 -9.19 -8.71
CA ALA A 545 4.09 -10.04 -9.88
C ALA A 545 4.81 -9.45 -11.09
N LEU A 546 5.71 -10.21 -11.70
CA LEU A 546 6.35 -9.84 -12.97
C LEU A 546 5.41 -10.20 -14.11
N GLY A 547 4.90 -9.19 -14.82
CA GLY A 547 3.83 -9.34 -15.81
C GLY A 547 4.30 -9.44 -17.28
N ASP A 548 5.57 -9.17 -17.56
CA ASP A 548 6.11 -9.22 -18.92
C ASP A 548 6.58 -10.63 -19.34
N SER A 549 6.73 -10.85 -20.66
CA SER A 549 7.42 -12.04 -21.19
C SER A 549 8.93 -11.87 -21.02
N LEU A 550 9.46 -12.28 -19.87
CA LEU A 550 10.86 -12.02 -19.52
C LEU A 550 11.86 -12.74 -20.44
N GLY A 551 11.45 -13.84 -21.08
CA GLY A 551 12.26 -14.55 -22.07
C GLY A 551 12.52 -13.78 -23.37
N THR A 552 11.70 -12.77 -23.67
CA THR A 552 11.77 -11.98 -24.91
C THR A 552 11.98 -10.48 -24.67
N LEU A 553 12.11 -10.07 -23.40
CA LEU A 553 12.29 -8.67 -23.02
C LEU A 553 13.58 -8.10 -23.61
N SER A 554 13.56 -6.82 -24.00
CA SER A 554 14.80 -6.15 -24.39
C SER A 554 15.79 -6.11 -23.21
N PRO A 555 17.12 -6.16 -23.44
CA PRO A 555 18.10 -6.11 -22.36
C PRO A 555 17.95 -4.87 -21.47
N GLU A 556 17.55 -3.73 -22.05
CA GLU A 556 17.27 -2.49 -21.33
C GLU A 556 16.11 -2.65 -20.34
N ARG A 557 14.98 -3.25 -20.76
CA ARG A 557 13.82 -3.47 -19.88
C ARG A 557 14.07 -4.58 -18.87
N LEU A 558 14.79 -5.63 -19.25
CA LEU A 558 15.16 -6.70 -18.31
C LEU A 558 16.05 -6.16 -17.18
N ARG A 559 16.95 -5.22 -17.49
CA ARG A 559 17.75 -4.53 -16.48
C ARG A 559 16.86 -3.82 -15.45
N LEU A 560 15.81 -3.12 -15.88
CA LEU A 560 14.88 -2.44 -14.96
C LEU A 560 14.18 -3.40 -14.00
N ILE A 561 13.76 -4.59 -14.47
CA ILE A 561 13.25 -5.66 -13.58
C ILE A 561 14.32 -6.06 -12.56
N LYS A 562 15.55 -6.31 -13.02
CA LYS A 562 16.66 -6.76 -12.16
C LYS A 562 17.12 -5.70 -11.14
N LEU A 563 16.84 -4.42 -11.36
CA LEU A 563 17.06 -3.34 -10.38
C LEU A 563 16.12 -3.42 -9.18
N CYS A 564 15.02 -4.15 -9.28
CA CYS A 564 14.05 -4.37 -8.20
C CYS A 564 14.30 -5.69 -7.45
N LEU A 565 15.39 -6.41 -7.79
CA LEU A 565 15.73 -7.73 -7.25
C LEU A 565 17.13 -7.71 -6.62
N PRO A 566 17.37 -8.42 -5.50
CA PRO A 566 16.35 -9.05 -4.66
C PRO A 566 15.46 -7.99 -3.99
N ARG A 567 14.26 -8.39 -3.53
CA ARG A 567 13.43 -7.47 -2.74
C ARG A 567 14.14 -7.12 -1.43
N THR A 568 13.97 -5.88 -1.02
CA THR A 568 14.40 -5.34 0.28
C THR A 568 13.24 -5.32 1.27
N GLU A 569 13.45 -4.76 2.46
CA GLU A 569 12.40 -4.56 3.45
C GLU A 569 11.90 -3.11 3.44
N GLY A 570 10.68 -2.90 3.92
CA GLY A 570 10.09 -1.56 4.06
C GLY A 570 9.53 -0.98 2.76
N ILE A 571 8.85 0.14 2.92
CA ILE A 571 8.24 0.93 1.83
C ILE A 571 8.59 2.42 2.01
N PRO A 572 8.47 3.27 0.97
CA PRO A 572 8.74 4.68 1.13
C PRO A 572 7.59 5.41 1.86
N VAL A 573 7.94 6.49 2.54
CA VAL A 573 7.04 7.37 3.31
C VAL A 573 6.81 8.68 2.54
N PRO A 574 5.57 9.19 2.45
CA PRO A 574 5.32 10.50 1.83
C PRO A 574 5.91 11.67 2.61
N VAL A 575 6.34 12.71 1.88
CA VAL A 575 6.91 13.95 2.46
C VAL A 575 5.93 15.12 2.37
N ASP A 576 5.11 15.16 1.31
CA ASP A 576 4.25 16.28 0.96
C ASP A 576 2.77 15.88 0.77
N LEU A 577 2.36 14.69 1.26
CA LEU A 577 0.98 14.17 1.14
C LEU A 577 -0.09 15.14 1.60
N PHE A 578 0.21 15.95 2.62
CA PHE A 578 -0.71 16.95 3.11
C PHE A 578 -0.50 18.33 2.50
N ASP A 579 0.58 18.65 1.77
CA ASP A 579 0.91 20.06 1.45
C ASP A 579 0.00 20.69 0.39
N ASP A 580 0.11 20.18 -0.84
CA ASP A 580 -0.71 20.58 -1.98
C ASP A 580 -1.62 19.40 -2.34
N VAL A 581 -2.92 19.60 -2.14
CA VAL A 581 -3.90 18.50 -2.08
C VAL A 581 -5.03 18.73 -3.07
N ALA A 582 -5.80 17.67 -3.35
CA ALA A 582 -6.88 17.76 -4.31
C ALA A 582 -7.91 18.84 -3.92
N PRO A 583 -8.54 19.52 -4.90
CA PRO A 583 -8.41 19.30 -6.34
C PRO A 583 -7.21 20.00 -7.01
N GLY A 584 -6.43 20.80 -6.27
CA GLY A 584 -5.39 21.67 -6.84
C GLY A 584 -4.03 21.01 -7.06
N GLY A 585 -3.70 20.02 -6.23
CA GLY A 585 -2.43 19.30 -6.28
C GLY A 585 -2.52 17.89 -5.73
N HIS A 586 -1.36 17.26 -5.54
CA HIS A 586 -1.22 15.92 -5.01
C HIS A 586 0.19 15.65 -4.47
N CYS A 587 0.39 14.48 -3.86
CA CYS A 587 1.69 14.06 -3.34
C CYS A 587 2.69 13.79 -4.48
N HIS A 588 3.87 14.40 -4.42
CA HIS A 588 4.94 14.22 -5.41
C HIS A 588 6.17 13.53 -4.83
N ILE A 589 6.40 13.61 -3.51
CA ILE A 589 7.69 13.27 -2.92
C ILE A 589 7.54 12.12 -1.92
N LEU A 590 8.22 11.01 -2.21
CA LEU A 590 8.35 9.88 -1.29
C LEU A 590 9.81 9.71 -0.88
N LYS A 591 10.06 9.36 0.38
CA LYS A 591 11.41 9.10 0.91
C LYS A 591 11.51 7.74 1.57
N LYS A 592 12.69 7.13 1.51
CA LYS A 592 13.01 5.88 2.23
C LYS A 592 14.37 6.02 2.89
N ALA A 593 14.39 5.90 4.21
CA ALA A 593 15.65 5.79 4.95
C ALA A 593 16.22 4.40 4.74
N VAL A 594 17.52 4.33 4.46
CA VAL A 594 18.26 3.08 4.31
C VAL A 594 19.37 3.08 5.34
N ALA A 595 19.34 2.07 6.20
CA ALA A 595 20.40 1.79 7.16
C ALA A 595 21.05 0.45 6.81
N THR A 596 22.37 0.43 6.79
CA THR A 596 23.21 -0.75 6.54
C THR A 596 24.32 -0.79 7.58
N ASP A 597 25.05 -1.89 7.66
CA ASP A 597 26.20 -1.98 8.58
C ASP A 597 27.35 -1.04 8.22
N TRP A 598 27.34 -0.46 7.01
CA TRP A 598 28.43 0.38 6.49
C TRP A 598 28.04 1.83 6.21
N ASP A 599 26.75 2.16 6.00
CA ASP A 599 26.29 3.52 5.74
C ASP A 599 24.81 3.71 6.08
N ASP A 600 24.46 4.97 6.34
CA ASP A 600 23.10 5.46 6.53
C ASP A 600 22.84 6.56 5.50
N TYR A 601 21.80 6.40 4.69
CA TYR A 601 21.46 7.36 3.65
C TYR A 601 19.96 7.42 3.40
N LEU A 602 19.54 8.49 2.72
CA LEU A 602 18.15 8.72 2.35
C LEU A 602 17.97 8.59 0.85
N LEU A 603 16.98 7.81 0.44
CA LEU A 603 16.48 7.78 -0.93
C LEU A 603 15.27 8.70 -1.02
N VAL A 604 15.21 9.54 -2.04
CA VAL A 604 14.08 10.45 -2.28
C VAL A 604 13.65 10.34 -3.73
N ALA A 605 12.41 9.90 -3.95
CA ALA A 605 11.78 9.85 -5.27
C ALA A 605 10.85 11.04 -5.45
N VAL A 606 10.99 11.73 -6.57
CA VAL A 606 10.10 12.84 -6.98
C VAL A 606 9.35 12.41 -8.24
N PHE A 607 8.03 12.35 -8.14
CA PHE A 607 7.12 11.90 -9.18
C PHE A 607 6.42 13.08 -9.84
N ASN A 608 6.21 13.00 -11.14
CA ASN A 608 5.46 13.99 -11.90
C ASN A 608 4.32 13.29 -12.65
N THR A 609 3.16 13.24 -12.02
CA THR A 609 1.97 12.56 -12.52
C THR A 609 0.80 13.54 -12.65
N SER A 610 -0.23 13.19 -13.43
CA SER A 610 -1.44 14.01 -13.55
C SER A 610 -2.63 13.37 -12.81
N PRO A 611 -3.34 14.10 -11.93
CA PRO A 611 -4.60 13.63 -11.37
C PRO A 611 -5.72 13.53 -12.44
N ASP A 612 -5.61 14.31 -13.52
CA ASP A 612 -6.47 14.15 -14.69
C ASP A 612 -5.83 13.21 -15.70
N ASN A 613 -6.31 11.97 -15.69
CA ASN A 613 -5.80 10.92 -16.57
C ASN A 613 -6.19 11.13 -18.03
N HIS A 614 -6.99 12.14 -18.38
CA HIS A 614 -7.25 12.46 -19.79
C HIS A 614 -6.30 13.53 -20.34
N VAL A 615 -5.49 14.14 -19.47
CA VAL A 615 -4.53 15.18 -19.84
C VAL A 615 -3.13 14.64 -19.55
N PRO A 616 -2.36 14.28 -20.59
CA PRO A 616 -0.96 13.88 -20.42
C PRO A 616 -0.19 14.97 -19.69
N VAL A 617 0.73 14.59 -18.81
CA VAL A 617 1.67 15.55 -18.27
C VAL A 617 2.59 15.96 -19.43
N THR A 618 2.77 17.26 -19.64
CA THR A 618 3.69 17.78 -20.67
C THR A 618 4.77 18.67 -20.08
N GLU A 619 4.57 19.17 -18.87
CA GLU A 619 5.49 20.08 -18.20
C GLU A 619 6.42 19.33 -17.24
N ILE A 620 7.65 19.84 -17.14
CA ILE A 620 8.62 19.37 -16.14
C ILE A 620 8.20 19.93 -14.78
N TYR A 621 7.94 19.05 -13.81
CA TYR A 621 7.75 19.42 -12.42
C TYR A 621 9.08 19.85 -11.81
N ARG A 622 9.12 21.02 -11.18
CA ARG A 622 10.30 21.58 -10.51
C ARG A 622 9.98 21.85 -9.06
N THR A 623 10.88 21.44 -8.18
CA THR A 623 10.73 21.68 -6.74
C THR A 623 12.10 21.84 -6.07
N THR A 624 12.09 22.13 -4.78
CA THR A 624 13.28 22.18 -3.93
C THR A 624 13.12 21.17 -2.81
N LEU A 625 14.08 20.25 -2.69
CA LEU A 625 14.10 19.27 -1.63
C LEU A 625 14.80 19.87 -0.41
N ASP A 626 14.01 20.29 0.57
CA ASP A 626 14.47 20.85 1.84
C ASP A 626 14.88 19.74 2.82
N PHE A 627 16.10 19.82 3.35
CA PHE A 627 16.69 18.78 4.19
C PHE A 627 16.02 18.68 5.56
N ALA A 628 15.56 19.79 6.14
CA ALA A 628 14.83 19.75 7.41
C ALA A 628 13.50 19.00 7.25
N ARG A 629 12.80 19.22 6.13
CA ARG A 629 11.59 18.46 5.77
C ARG A 629 11.86 16.97 5.52
N LEU A 630 13.04 16.63 5.02
CA LEU A 630 13.47 15.26 4.85
C LEU A 630 13.91 14.59 6.17
N GLY A 631 14.09 15.36 7.24
CA GLY A 631 14.55 14.87 8.55
C GLY A 631 16.08 14.76 8.66
N LEU A 632 16.81 15.49 7.82
CA LEU A 632 18.28 15.54 7.82
C LEU A 632 18.78 16.69 8.69
N ASP A 633 19.90 16.48 9.39
CA ASP A 633 20.55 17.51 10.22
C ASP A 633 21.20 18.58 9.34
N ALA A 634 20.69 19.82 9.39
CA ALA A 634 21.20 20.96 8.65
C ALA A 634 22.64 21.40 9.03
N SER A 635 23.17 20.91 10.15
CA SER A 635 24.56 21.13 10.55
C SER A 635 25.57 20.31 9.75
N GLN A 636 25.12 19.27 9.03
CA GLN A 636 25.95 18.36 8.26
C GLN A 636 25.90 18.65 6.76
N PRO A 637 27.00 18.43 6.02
CA PRO A 637 26.98 18.41 4.56
C PRO A 637 26.56 17.03 4.03
N TYR A 638 25.77 17.00 2.96
CA TYR A 638 25.30 15.78 2.29
C TYR A 638 25.63 15.82 0.80
N ARG A 639 26.08 14.69 0.27
CA ARG A 639 26.28 14.43 -1.16
C ARG A 639 24.98 13.94 -1.78
N VAL A 640 24.66 14.44 -2.96
CA VAL A 640 23.45 14.08 -3.70
C VAL A 640 23.82 13.46 -5.04
N TYR A 641 23.25 12.30 -5.32
CA TYR A 641 23.38 11.59 -6.59
C TYR A 641 21.99 11.32 -7.18
N GLU A 642 21.80 11.59 -8.47
CA GLU A 642 20.57 11.26 -9.22
C GLU A 642 20.78 9.97 -10.01
N PHE A 643 19.94 8.98 -9.73
CA PHE A 643 20.13 7.61 -10.17
C PHE A 643 19.91 7.39 -11.67
N TRP A 644 18.86 7.98 -12.26
CA TRP A 644 18.46 7.63 -13.63
C TRP A 644 19.33 8.27 -14.72
N ASN A 645 19.93 9.41 -14.44
CA ASN A 645 20.92 10.10 -15.29
C ASN A 645 22.37 9.79 -14.87
N GLU A 646 22.56 9.01 -13.79
CA GLU A 646 23.87 8.69 -13.22
C GLU A 646 24.70 9.95 -12.84
N GLU A 647 24.04 10.94 -12.22
CA GLU A 647 24.57 12.30 -12.08
C GLU A 647 24.92 12.65 -10.62
N TYR A 648 26.15 13.10 -10.36
CA TYR A 648 26.50 13.75 -9.11
C TYR A 648 26.05 15.22 -9.14
N LEU A 649 25.11 15.59 -8.26
CA LEU A 649 24.55 16.95 -8.24
C LEU A 649 25.35 17.94 -7.39
N GLY A 650 26.15 17.43 -6.44
CA GLY A 650 26.93 18.27 -5.53
C GLY A 650 26.81 17.87 -4.06
N THR A 651 27.42 18.70 -3.23
CA THR A 651 27.31 18.64 -1.76
C THR A 651 26.47 19.81 -1.25
N PHE A 652 25.53 19.58 -0.33
CA PHE A 652 24.54 20.56 0.14
C PHE A 652 24.34 20.46 1.66
N ARG A 653 23.79 21.51 2.29
CA ARG A 653 23.48 21.55 3.76
C ARG A 653 22.00 21.71 4.06
N THR A 654 21.29 22.48 3.24
CA THR A 654 19.93 22.92 3.55
C THR A 654 18.90 22.41 2.56
N ALA A 655 19.22 22.42 1.28
CA ALA A 655 18.32 21.96 0.23
C ALA A 655 19.08 21.76 -1.09
N PHE A 656 18.42 21.22 -2.10
CA PHE A 656 18.82 21.34 -3.51
C PHE A 656 17.60 21.42 -4.43
N ALA A 657 17.74 22.10 -5.56
CA ALA A 657 16.71 22.16 -6.58
C ALA A 657 16.70 20.88 -7.41
N CYS A 658 15.51 20.39 -7.74
CA CYS A 658 15.35 19.16 -8.51
C CYS A 658 14.17 19.27 -9.47
N SER A 659 14.11 18.36 -10.44
CA SER A 659 13.02 18.32 -11.41
C SER A 659 12.70 16.90 -11.84
N ALA A 660 11.44 16.63 -12.18
CA ALA A 660 10.99 15.34 -12.69
C ALA A 660 10.33 15.53 -14.07
N PRO A 661 10.67 14.70 -15.07
CA PRO A 661 10.09 14.82 -16.41
C PRO A 661 8.61 14.43 -16.41
N PRO A 662 7.86 14.81 -17.45
CA PRO A 662 6.45 14.45 -17.57
C PRO A 662 6.21 12.93 -17.51
N ASP A 663 5.17 12.51 -16.77
CA ASP A 663 4.79 11.09 -16.58
C ASP A 663 5.97 10.19 -16.16
N GLY A 664 6.87 10.76 -15.35
CA GLY A 664 8.13 10.13 -14.94
C GLY A 664 8.52 10.47 -13.51
N CYS A 665 9.74 10.10 -13.16
CA CYS A 665 10.29 10.35 -11.83
C CYS A 665 11.80 10.63 -11.88
N ARG A 666 12.33 11.12 -10.77
CA ARG A 666 13.77 11.10 -10.47
C ARG A 666 13.99 10.53 -9.09
N LEU A 667 15.10 9.82 -8.92
CA LEU A 667 15.46 9.15 -7.67
C LEU A 667 16.82 9.68 -7.22
N TYR A 668 16.84 10.23 -6.01
CA TYR A 668 18.03 10.83 -5.42
C TYR A 668 18.53 10.00 -4.24
N ARG A 669 19.82 9.70 -4.20
CA ARG A 669 20.51 9.24 -3.00
C ARG A 669 21.17 10.44 -2.31
N ILE A 670 20.86 10.61 -1.03
CA ILE A 670 21.38 11.69 -0.17
C ILE A 670 22.12 11.03 0.99
N ALA A 671 23.45 11.19 1.04
CA ALA A 671 24.30 10.59 2.06
C ALA A 671 25.23 11.63 2.67
N GLN A 672 25.61 11.47 3.95
CA GLN A 672 26.53 12.41 4.60
C GLN A 672 27.86 12.49 3.84
N ALA A 673 28.36 13.72 3.63
CA ALA A 673 29.65 13.93 2.99
C ALA A 673 30.80 13.52 3.92
N ARG A 674 31.83 12.92 3.33
CA ARG A 674 32.99 12.36 4.05
C ARG A 674 34.29 12.92 3.48
N GLU A 675 35.28 13.09 4.34
CA GLU A 675 36.62 13.57 3.95
C GLU A 675 37.43 12.51 3.19
N TYR A 676 37.00 11.27 3.16
CA TYR A 676 37.65 10.14 2.49
C TYR A 676 36.76 9.57 1.36
N PRO A 677 37.32 8.78 0.42
CA PRO A 677 36.55 8.13 -0.63
C PRO A 677 35.48 7.22 -0.04
N TRP A 678 34.26 7.34 -0.54
CA TRP A 678 33.14 6.50 -0.13
C TRP A 678 32.18 6.28 -1.30
N LEU A 679 31.32 5.27 -1.17
CA LEU A 679 30.33 4.97 -2.20
C LEU A 679 29.32 6.13 -2.33
N LEU A 680 29.24 6.66 -3.54
CA LEU A 680 28.28 7.69 -3.92
C LEU A 680 26.96 7.06 -4.35
N ALA A 681 26.99 6.00 -5.15
CA ALA A 681 25.83 5.20 -5.56
C ALA A 681 26.29 3.91 -6.29
N THR A 682 25.34 3.06 -6.67
CA THR A 682 25.53 1.98 -7.64
C THR A 682 24.40 2.03 -8.66
N ASP A 683 24.56 1.35 -9.79
CA ASP A 683 23.50 1.13 -10.77
C ASP A 683 22.95 -0.32 -10.76
N LEU A 684 23.16 -1.04 -9.65
CA LEU A 684 22.86 -2.48 -9.53
C LEU A 684 21.50 -2.75 -8.87
N HIS A 685 20.97 -1.80 -8.10
CA HIS A 685 19.67 -1.88 -7.43
C HIS A 685 19.06 -0.48 -7.23
N ILE A 686 17.73 -0.36 -7.22
CA ILE A 686 17.02 0.92 -6.97
C ILE A 686 17.44 1.55 -5.63
N GLU A 687 17.77 0.72 -4.64
CA GLU A 687 18.18 1.19 -3.32
C GLU A 687 19.67 1.54 -3.18
N GLN A 688 20.46 1.48 -4.27
CA GLN A 688 21.79 2.08 -4.38
C GLN A 688 22.76 1.72 -3.23
N GLY A 689 22.85 0.44 -2.90
CA GLY A 689 23.78 -0.11 -1.92
C GLY A 689 23.17 -1.13 -0.97
N ARG A 690 21.85 -1.06 -0.73
CA ARG A 690 21.19 -1.88 0.29
C ARG A 690 21.23 -3.38 -0.02
N ALA A 691 21.00 -3.76 -1.27
CA ALA A 691 20.83 -5.16 -1.66
C ALA A 691 22.13 -5.79 -2.15
N GLU A 692 23.03 -4.97 -2.68
CA GLU A 692 24.16 -5.39 -3.48
C GLU A 692 25.53 -5.08 -2.87
N ILE A 693 25.62 -4.32 -1.77
CA ILE A 693 26.89 -4.06 -1.06
C ILE A 693 26.85 -4.70 0.32
N GLU A 694 27.64 -5.76 0.50
CA GLU A 694 27.69 -6.51 1.75
C GLU A 694 28.57 -5.82 2.79
N SER A 695 29.69 -5.25 2.34
CA SER A 695 30.64 -4.57 3.22
C SER A 695 31.36 -3.48 2.47
N LEU A 696 31.71 -2.42 3.21
CA LEU A 696 32.53 -1.32 2.73
C LEU A 696 33.33 -0.74 3.90
N VAL A 697 34.65 -0.66 3.76
CA VAL A 697 35.57 -0.26 4.84
C VAL A 697 36.67 0.64 4.29
N TRP A 698 36.86 1.80 4.93
CA TRP A 698 38.00 2.70 4.69
C TRP A 698 39.11 2.42 5.71
N ASP A 699 40.32 2.22 5.21
CA ASP A 699 41.55 2.15 6.01
C ASP A 699 42.37 3.42 5.75
N ASP A 700 42.45 4.28 6.76
CA ASP A 700 43.15 5.57 6.69
C ASP A 700 44.66 5.41 6.58
N ALA A 701 45.23 4.46 7.32
CA ALA A 701 46.67 4.20 7.33
C ALA A 701 47.15 3.64 5.99
N ALA A 702 46.35 2.76 5.38
CA ALA A 702 46.62 2.19 4.07
C ALA A 702 46.11 3.04 2.90
N CYS A 703 45.38 4.13 3.16
CA CYS A 703 44.66 4.92 2.15
C CYS A 703 43.89 4.03 1.17
N THR A 704 43.10 3.09 1.68
CA THR A 704 42.46 2.04 0.87
C THR A 704 40.98 1.89 1.23
N LEU A 705 40.11 1.84 0.23
CA LEU A 705 38.69 1.49 0.37
C LEU A 705 38.46 0.07 -0.12
N LYS A 706 37.95 -0.82 0.72
CA LYS A 706 37.63 -2.21 0.38
C LYS A 706 36.16 -2.49 0.54
N GLY A 707 35.61 -3.34 -0.33
CA GLY A 707 34.25 -3.81 -0.17
C GLY A 707 33.97 -5.10 -0.92
N VAL A 708 32.78 -5.62 -0.70
CA VAL A 708 32.26 -6.80 -1.40
C VAL A 708 30.89 -6.46 -1.94
N ALA A 709 30.74 -6.56 -3.26
CA ALA A 709 29.45 -6.46 -3.91
C ALA A 709 28.87 -7.86 -4.13
N ARG A 710 27.53 -7.99 -4.16
CA ARG A 710 26.79 -9.22 -4.44
C ARG A 710 25.78 -9.02 -5.56
N ARG A 711 25.85 -9.90 -6.57
CA ARG A 711 24.85 -10.10 -7.62
C ARG A 711 25.04 -11.51 -8.18
N PRO A 712 24.00 -12.13 -8.77
CA PRO A 712 24.16 -13.41 -9.45
C PRO A 712 25.31 -13.42 -10.45
N ALA A 713 26.06 -14.52 -10.48
CA ALA A 713 27.15 -14.68 -11.45
C ALA A 713 26.68 -14.43 -12.90
N GLY A 714 27.45 -13.65 -13.65
CA GLY A 714 27.14 -13.21 -15.02
C GLY A 714 26.52 -11.81 -15.10
N GLU A 715 26.01 -11.26 -14.00
CA GLU A 715 25.54 -9.88 -13.94
C GLU A 715 26.70 -8.88 -14.06
N THR A 716 26.38 -7.65 -14.46
CA THR A 716 27.33 -6.54 -14.59
C THR A 716 26.71 -5.24 -14.12
N GLY A 717 27.54 -4.27 -13.75
CA GLY A 717 27.13 -2.92 -13.37
C GLY A 717 28.31 -2.05 -13.00
N SER A 718 28.07 -1.02 -12.19
CA SER A 718 29.04 0.00 -11.86
C SER A 718 28.87 0.48 -10.42
N LEU A 719 29.99 0.73 -9.75
CA LEU A 719 30.05 1.47 -8.49
C LEU A 719 30.52 2.89 -8.78
N PHE A 720 29.85 3.86 -8.15
CA PHE A 720 30.21 5.27 -8.25
C PHE A 720 30.80 5.73 -6.93
N PHE A 721 31.97 6.36 -6.96
CA PHE A 721 32.65 6.90 -5.78
C PHE A 721 32.94 8.37 -5.97
N LEU A 722 32.92 9.14 -4.87
CA LEU A 722 33.46 10.48 -4.87
C LEU A 722 34.88 10.47 -4.29
N LEU A 723 35.85 10.93 -5.08
CA LEU A 723 37.25 11.03 -4.74
C LEU A 723 37.58 12.45 -4.26
N PRO A 724 38.00 12.62 -2.99
CA PRO A 724 38.52 13.88 -2.49
C PRO A 724 39.73 14.38 -3.30
N ARG A 725 39.84 15.70 -3.44
CA ARG A 725 40.85 16.39 -4.26
C ARG A 725 42.30 16.07 -3.88
N ARG A 726 42.54 15.80 -2.60
CA ARG A 726 43.86 15.47 -2.04
C ARG A 726 44.29 14.03 -2.32
N LEU A 727 43.49 13.22 -2.98
CA LEU A 727 43.78 11.81 -3.22
C LEU A 727 43.86 11.51 -4.71
N ARG A 728 44.76 10.60 -5.06
CA ARG A 728 44.87 10.00 -6.40
C ARG A 728 44.65 8.51 -6.30
N MET A 729 43.77 7.97 -7.14
CA MET A 729 43.58 6.52 -7.26
C MET A 729 44.76 5.87 -7.99
N LEU A 730 45.26 4.75 -7.47
CA LEU A 730 46.49 4.08 -7.93
C LEU A 730 46.23 2.84 -8.79
N ASN A 731 45.03 2.28 -8.71
CA ASN A 731 44.64 1.06 -9.40
C ASN A 731 43.32 1.27 -10.17
N HIS A 732 42.86 0.24 -10.87
CA HIS A 732 41.69 0.28 -11.77
C HIS A 732 41.87 1.19 -13.01
N PRO A 733 42.78 0.86 -13.94
CA PRO A 733 42.91 1.59 -15.21
C PRO A 733 41.62 1.55 -16.07
N GLU A 734 40.73 0.59 -15.82
CA GLU A 734 39.41 0.47 -16.43
C GLU A 734 38.37 1.46 -15.88
N ALA A 735 38.63 2.08 -14.72
CA ALA A 735 37.71 3.03 -14.14
C ALA A 735 37.64 4.33 -14.97
N VAL A 736 36.45 4.88 -15.09
CA VAL A 736 36.22 6.15 -15.78
C VAL A 736 36.10 7.25 -14.72
N THR A 737 36.90 8.30 -14.86
CA THR A 737 36.88 9.44 -13.93
C THR A 737 36.31 10.68 -14.60
N LEU A 738 35.38 11.37 -13.93
CA LEU A 738 34.85 12.66 -14.33
C LEU A 738 35.22 13.71 -13.28
N LYS A 739 35.74 14.86 -13.72
CA LYS A 739 35.99 16.02 -12.85
C LYS A 739 34.76 16.94 -12.92
N GLU A 740 34.11 17.14 -11.78
CA GLU A 740 33.08 18.15 -11.60
C GLU A 740 33.78 19.46 -11.24
N VAL A 741 33.79 20.42 -12.17
CA VAL A 741 34.56 21.66 -12.02
C VAL A 741 33.87 22.68 -11.10
N ILE A 742 32.57 22.49 -10.80
CA ILE A 742 31.82 23.37 -9.90
C ILE A 742 32.35 23.25 -8.46
N ASP A 743 32.67 22.04 -7.99
CA ASP A 743 33.21 21.79 -6.64
C ASP A 743 34.57 21.05 -6.64
N MET A 744 35.17 20.88 -7.81
CA MET A 744 36.46 20.23 -8.06
C MET A 744 36.56 18.76 -7.62
N GLN A 745 35.44 18.13 -7.25
CA GLN A 745 35.41 16.72 -6.88
C GLN A 745 35.59 15.82 -8.12
N THR A 746 36.17 14.64 -7.92
CA THR A 746 36.25 13.62 -8.98
C THR A 746 35.24 12.52 -8.69
N VAL A 747 34.35 12.25 -9.66
CA VAL A 747 33.50 11.06 -9.65
C VAL A 747 34.25 9.93 -10.33
N ILE A 748 34.32 8.76 -9.70
CA ILE A 748 34.88 7.54 -10.25
C ILE A 748 33.74 6.59 -10.55
N ARG A 749 33.68 6.07 -11.77
CA ARG A 749 32.86 4.92 -12.14
C ARG A 749 33.75 3.69 -12.26
N LEU A 750 33.59 2.73 -11.36
CA LEU A 750 34.26 1.44 -11.39
C LEU A 750 33.30 0.38 -11.97
N PRO A 751 33.54 -0.16 -13.18
CA PRO A 751 32.72 -1.25 -13.72
C PRO A 751 32.97 -2.55 -12.95
N LEU A 752 31.91 -3.32 -12.72
CA LEU A 752 31.94 -4.64 -12.10
C LEU A 752 31.39 -5.71 -13.07
N VAL A 753 32.02 -6.89 -13.01
CA VAL A 753 31.57 -8.11 -13.67
C VAL A 753 31.58 -9.22 -12.64
N PHE A 754 30.41 -9.76 -12.33
CA PHE A 754 30.26 -10.77 -11.28
C PHE A 754 30.64 -12.15 -11.82
N ARG A 755 31.85 -12.61 -11.52
CA ARG A 755 32.31 -13.96 -11.92
C ARG A 755 31.81 -15.06 -11.00
N SER A 756 31.42 -14.67 -9.79
CA SER A 756 30.70 -15.46 -8.80
C SER A 756 29.61 -14.58 -8.19
N ASP A 757 28.81 -15.11 -7.27
CA ASP A 757 27.71 -14.34 -6.67
C ASP A 757 28.20 -13.13 -5.86
N THR A 758 29.50 -13.07 -5.55
CA THR A 758 30.16 -11.95 -4.91
C THR A 758 31.36 -11.49 -5.73
N GLU A 759 31.62 -10.19 -5.76
CA GLU A 759 32.81 -9.60 -6.37
C GLU A 759 33.47 -8.64 -5.34
N PRO A 760 34.63 -9.02 -4.77
CA PRO A 760 35.40 -8.11 -3.91
C PRO A 760 36.08 -7.03 -4.76
N PHE A 761 36.16 -5.82 -4.23
CA PHE A 761 36.88 -4.71 -4.85
C PHE A 761 37.72 -3.95 -3.83
N GLU A 762 38.78 -3.32 -4.30
CA GLU A 762 39.73 -2.58 -3.48
C GLU A 762 40.25 -1.38 -4.26
N LEU A 763 39.94 -0.16 -3.84
CA LEU A 763 40.51 1.07 -4.40
C LEU A 763 41.65 1.55 -3.51
N ARG A 764 42.84 1.68 -4.07
CA ARG A 764 44.04 2.20 -3.38
C ARG A 764 44.29 3.63 -3.78
N PHE A 765 44.65 4.46 -2.81
CA PHE A 765 44.89 5.87 -3.01
C PHE A 765 46.26 6.26 -2.45
N GLU A 766 46.80 7.35 -2.98
CA GLU A 766 47.89 8.10 -2.35
C GLU A 766 47.44 9.54 -2.12
N VAL A 767 48.09 10.20 -1.16
CA VAL A 767 47.91 11.62 -0.91
C VAL A 767 48.70 12.41 -1.96
N LEU A 768 48.02 13.38 -2.58
CA LEU A 768 48.63 14.36 -3.46
C LEU A 768 49.15 15.52 -2.61
N ASP A 769 50.47 15.61 -2.49
CA ASP A 769 51.15 16.77 -1.87
C ASP A 769 51.36 17.93 -2.87
N THR A 770 50.97 17.74 -4.14
CA THR A 770 51.11 18.75 -5.18
C THR A 770 49.96 19.76 -5.13
N PRO A 771 50.22 21.08 -5.11
CA PRO A 771 49.17 22.08 -5.17
C PRO A 771 48.39 21.98 -6.48
N TYR A 772 47.09 22.30 -6.45
CA TYR A 772 46.26 22.36 -7.65
C TYR A 772 46.79 23.48 -8.57
N VAL A 773 47.38 23.09 -9.70
CA VAL A 773 47.84 24.02 -10.73
C VAL A 773 47.15 23.68 -12.04
N SER A 774 46.23 24.53 -12.46
CA SER A 774 45.60 24.45 -13.77
C SER A 774 46.44 25.21 -14.81
N ARG A 775 46.39 24.77 -16.07
CA ARG A 775 47.05 25.49 -17.16
C ARG A 775 46.25 26.76 -17.48
N GLN A 776 46.81 27.93 -17.19
CA GLN A 776 46.20 29.22 -17.55
C GLN A 776 45.76 29.23 -19.02
N GLY A 777 44.50 29.59 -19.25
CA GLY A 777 43.85 29.60 -20.58
C GLY A 777 42.96 28.39 -20.87
N TRP A 778 43.08 27.29 -20.12
CA TRP A 778 42.14 26.15 -20.19
C TRP A 778 41.02 26.26 -19.16
N LEU A 779 41.35 26.77 -17.96
CA LEU A 779 40.40 27.19 -16.94
C LEU A 779 40.74 28.64 -16.55
N PRO A 780 39.76 29.44 -16.09
CA PRO A 780 39.98 30.84 -15.75
C PRO A 780 40.86 31.06 -14.49
N TYR A 781 41.16 29.99 -13.75
CA TYR A 781 41.92 29.99 -12.50
C TYR A 781 43.14 29.06 -12.62
N ALA A 782 44.31 29.49 -12.15
CA ALA A 782 45.55 28.70 -12.18
C ALA A 782 45.81 27.99 -10.84
N THR A 783 45.31 28.55 -9.73
CA THR A 783 45.46 28.04 -8.37
C THR A 783 44.11 27.75 -7.71
N GLU A 784 44.11 26.98 -6.62
CA GLU A 784 42.90 26.74 -5.82
C GLU A 784 42.30 28.04 -5.27
N SER A 785 43.14 28.99 -4.81
CA SER A 785 42.67 30.28 -4.30
C SER A 785 41.99 31.12 -5.38
N GLU A 786 42.52 31.14 -6.61
CA GLU A 786 41.89 31.82 -7.75
C GLU A 786 40.58 31.14 -8.15
N TRP A 787 40.50 29.81 -8.07
CA TRP A 787 39.25 29.08 -8.32
C TRP A 787 38.19 29.41 -7.27
N LEU A 788 38.54 29.39 -5.98
CA LEU A 788 37.64 29.75 -4.90
C LEU A 788 37.15 31.20 -5.02
N ALA A 789 38.04 32.13 -5.43
CA ALA A 789 37.66 33.51 -5.72
C ALA A 789 36.70 33.60 -6.92
N TYR A 790 37.01 32.92 -8.03
CA TYR A 790 36.13 32.86 -9.21
C TYR A 790 34.75 32.31 -8.86
N VAL A 791 34.70 31.19 -8.13
CA VAL A 791 33.46 30.59 -7.64
C VAL A 791 32.70 31.58 -6.76
N ALA A 792 33.36 32.25 -5.82
CA ALA A 792 32.71 33.22 -4.93
C ALA A 792 32.08 34.39 -5.72
N GLU A 793 32.73 34.85 -6.80
CA GLU A 793 32.24 35.92 -7.68
C GLU A 793 31.11 35.47 -8.62
N HIS A 794 31.11 34.21 -9.07
CA HIS A 794 30.21 33.70 -10.13
C HIS A 794 29.14 32.71 -9.63
N ARG A 795 29.09 32.42 -8.33
CA ARG A 795 28.12 31.50 -7.74
C ARG A 795 26.70 32.05 -7.91
N ASP A 796 25.79 31.21 -8.42
CA ASP A 796 24.35 31.54 -8.41
C ASP A 796 23.93 31.79 -6.94
N PRO A 797 23.47 32.99 -6.58
CA PRO A 797 23.09 33.31 -5.20
C PRO A 797 21.94 32.44 -4.68
N ARG A 798 21.21 31.74 -5.55
CA ARG A 798 20.15 30.78 -5.19
C ARG A 798 20.68 29.37 -4.94
N SER A 799 21.94 29.09 -5.31
CA SER A 799 22.54 27.77 -5.13
C SER A 799 22.97 27.56 -3.68
N THR A 800 22.36 26.56 -3.05
CA THR A 800 22.71 26.03 -1.72
C THR A 800 23.89 25.05 -1.76
N ARG A 801 24.48 24.80 -2.94
CA ARG A 801 25.65 23.92 -3.11
C ARG A 801 26.84 24.46 -2.32
N ILE A 802 27.50 23.58 -1.59
CA ILE A 802 28.71 23.88 -0.82
C ILE A 802 29.90 23.60 -1.72
N ILE A 803 30.79 24.59 -1.79
CA ILE A 803 32.06 24.49 -2.50
C ILE A 803 33.11 24.71 -1.43
N GLY A 804 33.78 23.62 -1.04
CA GLY A 804 34.65 23.52 0.14
C GLY A 804 35.94 22.79 -0.17
#